data_AF-A0A6H5FTV0-F1
#
_entry.id   AF-A0A6H5FTV0-F1
#
_cell.length_a   1.000
_cell.length_b   1.000
_cell.length_c   1.000
_cell.angle_alpha   90.00
_cell.angle_beta   90.00
_cell.angle_gamma   90.00
#
_symmetry.space_group_name_H-M   'P 1'
#
loop_
_entity.id
_entity.type
_entity.pdbx_description
1 polymer ?
#
loop_
_entity_poly.entity_id
_entity_poly.type
_entity_poly.pdbx_seq_one_letter_code
_entity_poly.pdbx_strand_id
1 'polypeptide(L)'
;NKFWEADGELKELWTQLSTAMMQENGNADGDCGQNKFWEADGELKELWTQLSTAMMQENGNADGDCGQVNDNGTSRPATPSEKAACKYLHAGFTELYKAPDAAPPAPSGAGILSKNNPSFRQTMGCFLLHAYAQHMKKKAVCDIEQGIKQAFDLWKEPQNKDGTSCHKDGANGKEPCVPCHWKETDYNSCTVNINGTEPTNVKKKLDVIIPEGDPHIKTMAEQVNKVDSLCDQVQCVTTRWMKDRTNNGGEERKWTDVWTEVKGQITALGGAISTATSKEKKDQYETYCSGIDESKGKDACILIAAGLKSLYDIKDNDNGNDAVTASFQRTMRCVLLNAIADKLESSEFPCTDEKKVADAIKKAFEKSVDIEDKSDGCKNGTAACFKCDRVSLKNLMNCQVGENRDKELKDKVEEMLQEDGAKDEIKKINDQAIKDICKPCTETTFCDRLKCSIAKWGKNRGGGVPTWHELQDHFKWRLGELATHMGVAAHQNEVAEHCKDNNGTPWEAGPAGDANKTACTLVAAGLHRISSIQHKYKKDNVTPTENNNPFDHQEFQQLVSCLWLKRLVEEMEKRSIICDISKGIKKGSEAWIQIKGKCTREPCIDCNLDELHQYEDCQIVKDVPNVKPKLEPLLAGEKKANVDKTLDAITKTKGNADSSLCPRLQCLASKVEALKAQGQNANA
;
A
#
# COMPACT_ATOMS: atom_id res chain seq x y z
N ASN A 1 29.19 -33.95 33.08
CA ASN A 1 30.35 -33.53 32.26
C ASN A 1 31.20 -34.65 31.64
N LYS A 2 30.91 -35.94 31.80
CA LYS A 2 31.58 -37.02 31.02
C LYS A 2 30.65 -37.89 30.16
N PHE A 3 29.35 -37.58 30.10
CA PHE A 3 28.34 -38.40 29.41
C PHE A 3 28.19 -38.12 27.90
N TRP A 4 28.90 -37.10 27.37
CA TRP A 4 28.72 -36.62 25.99
C TRP A 4 30.05 -36.39 25.24
N GLU A 5 31.13 -37.06 25.65
CA GLU A 5 32.44 -37.01 24.97
C GLU A 5 32.85 -38.35 24.33
N ALA A 6 31.92 -39.29 24.16
CA ALA A 6 32.20 -40.55 23.48
C ALA A 6 31.06 -40.93 22.53
N ASP A 7 31.29 -40.74 21.23
CA ASP A 7 30.48 -41.30 20.13
C ASP A 7 30.32 -42.85 20.21
N GLY A 8 31.02 -43.52 21.14
CA GLY A 8 30.94 -44.96 21.38
C GLY A 8 29.88 -45.39 22.42
N GLU A 9 29.67 -44.62 23.50
CA GLU A 9 28.86 -45.08 24.65
C GLU A 9 27.35 -44.96 24.42
N LEU A 10 26.91 -43.98 23.62
CA LEU A 10 25.51 -43.85 23.20
C LEU A 10 25.08 -45.03 22.32
N LYS A 11 26.00 -45.59 21.53
CA LYS A 11 25.80 -46.77 20.69
C LYS A 11 25.67 -48.04 21.54
N GLU A 12 26.47 -48.18 22.60
CA GLU A 12 26.38 -49.29 23.55
C GLU A 12 25.11 -49.22 24.40
N LEU A 13 24.73 -48.05 24.92
CA LEU A 13 23.47 -47.86 25.65
C LEU A 13 22.25 -48.13 24.76
N TRP A 14 22.28 -47.73 23.48
CA TRP A 14 21.20 -48.05 22.54
C TRP A 14 21.16 -49.52 22.12
N THR A 15 22.32 -50.18 22.01
CA THR A 15 22.40 -51.62 21.73
C THR A 15 21.92 -52.43 22.94
N GLN A 16 22.20 -51.96 24.16
CA GLN A 16 21.64 -52.53 25.39
C GLN A 16 20.14 -52.26 25.53
N LEU A 17 19.65 -51.06 25.13
CA LEU A 17 18.22 -50.71 25.09
C LEU A 17 17.46 -51.51 24.03
N SER A 18 18.02 -51.74 22.84
CA SER A 18 17.39 -52.60 21.83
C SER A 18 17.33 -54.05 22.27
N THR A 19 18.33 -54.50 23.03
CA THR A 19 18.34 -55.84 23.65
C THR A 19 17.37 -55.93 24.84
N ALA A 20 17.21 -54.86 25.62
CA ALA A 20 16.26 -54.78 26.74
C ALA A 20 14.80 -54.69 26.28
N MET A 21 14.52 -53.96 25.19
CA MET A 21 13.22 -53.95 24.50
C MET A 21 12.81 -55.35 24.02
N MET A 22 13.78 -56.25 23.78
CA MET A 22 13.51 -57.66 23.43
C MET A 22 13.28 -58.56 24.65
N GLN A 23 13.63 -58.14 25.87
CA GLN A 23 13.61 -58.99 27.07
C GLN A 23 12.38 -58.82 27.97
N GLU A 24 11.63 -57.72 27.90
CA GLU A 24 10.43 -57.53 28.76
C GLU A 24 9.15 -58.23 28.28
N ASN A 25 9.11 -58.78 27.05
CA ASN A 25 8.03 -59.66 26.60
C ASN A 25 8.31 -61.12 26.97
N GLY A 26 8.53 -61.38 28.25
CA GLY A 26 8.74 -62.71 28.79
C GLY A 26 7.52 -63.61 28.63
N ASN A 27 7.40 -64.29 27.50
CA ASN A 27 6.99 -65.68 27.50
C ASN A 27 7.76 -66.45 26.42
N ALA A 28 8.50 -67.45 26.86
CA ALA A 28 9.22 -68.38 26.00
C ALA A 28 8.20 -69.29 25.30
N ASP A 29 7.68 -68.84 24.16
CA ASP A 29 7.24 -69.62 23.01
C ASP A 29 6.42 -68.72 22.07
N GLY A 30 6.95 -68.47 20.87
CA GLY A 30 6.17 -68.03 19.71
C GLY A 30 5.80 -66.54 19.63
N ASP A 31 6.30 -65.91 18.56
CA ASP A 31 5.98 -64.59 18.02
C ASP A 31 6.75 -63.39 18.61
N CYS A 32 7.72 -62.90 17.83
CA CYS A 32 8.42 -61.65 18.06
C CYS A 32 7.42 -60.53 17.75
N GLY A 33 6.60 -60.19 18.76
CA GLY A 33 5.53 -59.21 18.66
C GLY A 33 5.98 -57.92 17.98
N GLN A 34 5.18 -57.49 17.00
CA GLN A 34 5.39 -56.34 16.14
C GLN A 34 5.88 -55.11 16.93
N ASN A 35 6.98 -54.50 16.48
CA ASN A 35 7.67 -53.41 17.17
C ASN A 35 6.88 -52.08 17.05
N LYS A 36 5.79 -51.96 17.83
CA LYS A 36 4.84 -50.84 17.77
C LYS A 36 5.39 -49.51 18.30
N PHE A 37 6.58 -49.49 18.91
CA PHE A 37 7.14 -48.29 19.54
C PHE A 37 7.18 -47.05 18.63
N TRP A 38 7.53 -47.25 17.35
CA TRP A 38 7.64 -46.19 16.33
C TRP A 38 6.39 -46.04 15.45
N GLU A 39 5.31 -46.75 15.76
CA GLU A 39 4.08 -46.73 14.98
C GLU A 39 3.15 -45.57 15.40
N ALA A 40 2.16 -45.27 14.55
CA ALA A 40 1.27 -44.12 14.74
C ALA A 40 0.34 -44.26 15.97
N ASP A 41 0.17 -45.47 16.50
CA ASP A 41 -0.54 -45.82 17.72
C ASP A 41 0.41 -46.37 18.81
N GLY A 42 1.72 -46.13 18.67
CA GLY A 42 2.76 -46.60 19.57
C GLY A 42 3.01 -45.73 20.80
N GLU A 43 3.82 -46.26 21.73
CA GLU A 43 4.20 -45.57 22.99
C GLU A 43 4.85 -44.20 22.74
N LEU A 44 5.64 -44.04 21.67
CA LEU A 44 6.24 -42.74 21.34
C LEU A 44 5.20 -41.71 20.90
N LYS A 45 4.13 -42.13 20.23
CA LYS A 45 2.99 -41.25 19.90
C LYS A 45 2.23 -40.86 21.16
N GLU A 46 2.08 -41.75 22.13
CA GLU A 46 1.46 -41.40 23.42
C GLU A 46 2.28 -40.34 24.16
N LEU A 47 3.62 -40.50 24.20
CA LEU A 47 4.50 -39.48 24.75
C LEU A 47 4.38 -38.15 24.00
N TRP A 48 4.38 -38.18 22.67
CA TRP A 48 4.13 -36.98 21.85
C TRP A 48 2.81 -36.30 22.23
N THR A 49 1.73 -37.07 22.34
CA THR A 49 0.40 -36.56 22.68
C THR A 49 0.37 -35.89 24.05
N GLN A 50 1.06 -36.46 25.04
CA GLN A 50 1.21 -35.85 26.36
C GLN A 50 1.95 -34.52 26.29
N LEU A 51 3.12 -34.50 25.62
CA LEU A 51 3.94 -33.29 25.50
C LEU A 51 3.24 -32.22 24.68
N SER A 52 2.69 -32.56 23.51
CA SER A 52 2.00 -31.61 22.63
C SER A 52 0.75 -31.04 23.29
N THR A 53 -0.02 -31.85 24.02
CA THR A 53 -1.16 -31.34 24.80
C THR A 53 -0.71 -30.34 25.85
N ALA A 54 0.36 -30.63 26.60
CA ALA A 54 0.90 -29.70 27.59
C ALA A 54 1.42 -28.39 26.94
N MET A 55 2.10 -28.50 25.80
CA MET A 55 2.56 -27.33 25.04
C MET A 55 1.41 -26.42 24.56
N MET A 56 0.24 -27.01 24.37
CA MET A 56 -0.97 -26.31 23.90
C MET A 56 -1.83 -25.74 25.03
N GLN A 57 -1.63 -26.18 26.26
CA GLN A 57 -2.33 -25.61 27.42
C GLN A 57 -2.02 -24.10 27.52
N GLU A 58 -3.06 -23.30 27.77
CA GLU A 58 -2.98 -21.84 27.84
C GLU A 58 -2.38 -21.17 26.58
N ASN A 59 -2.50 -21.80 25.40
CA ASN A 59 -1.84 -21.35 24.15
C ASN A 59 -0.32 -21.23 24.29
N GLY A 60 0.31 -22.13 25.05
CA GLY A 60 1.74 -22.12 25.32
C GLY A 60 2.16 -20.96 26.21
N ASN A 61 1.27 -20.42 27.05
CA ASN A 61 1.60 -19.34 27.99
C ASN A 61 2.25 -19.84 29.29
N ALA A 62 3.20 -20.77 29.19
CA ALA A 62 3.92 -21.25 30.37
C ALA A 62 4.73 -20.12 31.03
N ASP A 63 4.70 -20.08 32.37
CA ASP A 63 5.60 -19.25 33.18
C ASP A 63 7.04 -19.74 32.96
N GLY A 64 7.87 -18.85 32.40
CA GLY A 64 9.25 -19.12 32.07
C GLY A 64 9.99 -17.84 31.71
N ASP A 65 11.31 -17.84 31.91
CA ASP A 65 12.20 -16.69 31.62
C ASP A 65 12.47 -16.53 30.11
N CYS A 66 11.38 -16.40 29.35
CA CYS A 66 11.34 -16.20 27.90
C CYS A 66 11.22 -14.71 27.53
N GLY A 67 11.42 -13.80 28.49
CA GLY A 67 11.35 -12.34 28.25
C GLY A 67 12.59 -11.78 27.58
N GLN A 68 13.71 -12.48 27.65
CA GLN A 68 14.99 -12.11 27.08
C GLN A 68 15.55 -13.27 26.26
N VAL A 69 16.32 -12.95 25.22
CA VAL A 69 17.09 -13.91 24.45
C VAL A 69 18.53 -13.44 24.33
N ASN A 70 19.46 -14.39 24.22
CA ASN A 70 20.87 -14.11 23.96
C ASN A 70 21.12 -14.09 22.44
N ASP A 71 21.58 -12.96 21.93
CA ASP A 71 21.94 -12.80 20.53
C ASP A 71 23.42 -12.46 20.44
N ASN A 72 24.24 -13.44 20.05
CA ASN A 72 25.70 -13.34 19.94
C ASN A 72 26.40 -12.77 21.21
N GLY A 73 25.97 -13.23 22.39
CA GLY A 73 26.54 -12.83 23.68
C GLY A 73 25.87 -11.60 24.31
N THR A 74 24.91 -10.96 23.61
CA THR A 74 24.18 -9.81 24.13
C THR A 74 22.76 -10.21 24.51
N SER A 75 22.35 -9.91 25.74
CA SER A 75 20.95 -10.10 26.17
C SER A 75 20.08 -8.99 25.60
N ARG A 76 18.98 -9.33 24.96
CA ARG A 76 17.98 -8.39 24.46
C ARG A 76 16.55 -8.89 24.72
N PRO A 77 15.54 -8.00 24.73
CA PRO A 77 14.15 -8.41 24.74
C PRO A 77 13.84 -9.38 23.58
N ALA A 78 13.08 -10.43 23.89
CA ALA A 78 12.58 -11.38 22.91
C ALA A 78 11.49 -10.72 22.05
N THR A 79 11.46 -11.03 20.74
CA THR A 79 10.32 -10.68 19.88
C THR A 79 9.07 -11.46 20.28
N PRO A 80 7.86 -11.04 19.89
CA PRO A 80 6.64 -11.81 20.15
C PRO A 80 6.73 -13.27 19.69
N SER A 81 7.27 -13.51 18.49
CA SER A 81 7.45 -14.85 17.92
C SER A 81 8.52 -15.67 18.65
N GLU A 82 9.65 -15.07 19.05
CA GLU A 82 10.68 -15.75 19.85
C GLU A 82 10.12 -16.14 21.23
N LYS A 83 9.37 -15.24 21.85
CA LYS A 83 8.73 -15.49 23.15
C LYS A 83 7.70 -16.62 23.05
N ALA A 84 6.87 -16.62 22.01
CA ALA A 84 5.92 -17.70 21.76
C ALA A 84 6.65 -19.04 21.57
N ALA A 85 7.65 -19.09 20.67
CA ALA A 85 8.48 -20.27 20.43
C ALA A 85 9.09 -20.81 21.73
N CYS A 86 9.67 -19.91 22.53
CA CYS A 86 10.29 -20.24 23.80
C CYS A 86 9.30 -20.87 24.79
N LYS A 87 8.14 -20.24 24.97
CA LYS A 87 7.16 -20.69 25.97
C LYS A 87 6.51 -22.03 25.61
N TYR A 88 6.22 -22.26 24.32
CA TYR A 88 5.73 -23.56 23.86
C TYR A 88 6.72 -24.67 24.19
N LEU A 89 8.00 -24.50 23.84
CA LEU A 89 9.03 -25.48 24.17
C LEU A 89 9.24 -25.61 25.69
N HIS A 90 9.18 -24.51 26.44
CA HIS A 90 9.27 -24.51 27.90
C HIS A 90 8.16 -25.35 28.55
N ALA A 91 6.93 -25.24 28.07
CA ALA A 91 5.81 -26.07 28.51
C ALA A 91 6.07 -27.57 28.25
N GLY A 92 6.61 -27.89 27.06
CA GLY A 92 6.98 -29.25 26.69
C GLY A 92 8.06 -29.83 27.60
N PHE A 93 9.09 -29.05 27.91
CA PHE A 93 10.11 -29.45 28.88
C PHE A 93 9.55 -29.60 30.30
N THR A 94 8.68 -28.70 30.72
CA THR A 94 8.03 -28.76 32.04
C THR A 94 7.30 -30.08 32.21
N GLU A 95 6.52 -30.50 31.21
CA GLU A 95 5.82 -31.80 31.27
C GLU A 95 6.78 -32.98 31.12
N LEU A 96 7.80 -32.88 30.28
CA LEU A 96 8.78 -33.95 30.07
C LEU A 96 9.49 -34.35 31.37
N TYR A 97 9.90 -33.36 32.15
CA TYR A 97 10.64 -33.55 33.40
C TYR A 97 9.74 -33.55 34.64
N LYS A 98 8.42 -33.45 34.51
CA LYS A 98 7.49 -33.41 35.64
C LYS A 98 7.58 -34.69 36.49
N ALA A 99 7.69 -34.54 37.81
CA ALA A 99 7.64 -35.68 38.74
C ALA A 99 6.31 -36.47 38.61
N PRO A 100 6.32 -37.79 38.79
CA PRO A 100 5.09 -38.55 38.94
C PRO A 100 4.34 -38.09 40.19
N ASP A 101 3.01 -37.97 40.10
CA ASP A 101 2.16 -37.72 41.27
C ASP A 101 2.29 -38.89 42.26
N ALA A 102 2.17 -38.61 43.55
CA ALA A 102 2.20 -39.63 44.60
C ALA A 102 0.95 -40.54 44.51
N ALA A 103 0.98 -41.52 43.61
CA ALA A 103 -0.04 -42.56 43.45
C ALA A 103 0.50 -43.94 43.91
N PRO A 104 -0.37 -44.90 44.27
CA PRO A 104 0.02 -46.20 44.81
C PRO A 104 0.90 -46.99 43.82
N PRO A 105 1.65 -48.02 44.27
CA PRO A 105 2.52 -48.80 43.40
C PRO A 105 1.76 -49.29 42.17
N ALA A 106 2.31 -48.99 40.99
CA ALA A 106 1.73 -49.39 39.72
C ALA A 106 1.64 -50.93 39.64
N PRO A 107 0.61 -51.48 38.97
CA PRO A 107 0.58 -52.88 38.62
C PRO A 107 1.82 -53.23 37.76
N SER A 108 2.31 -54.45 37.89
CA SER A 108 3.38 -55.01 37.06
C SER A 108 3.03 -54.84 35.57
N GLY A 109 3.81 -54.02 34.84
CA GLY A 109 3.59 -53.72 33.42
C GLY A 109 3.52 -52.23 33.05
N ALA A 110 4.26 -51.34 33.75
CA ALA A 110 4.35 -49.93 33.35
C ALA A 110 5.12 -49.81 32.02
N GLY A 111 4.54 -49.18 31.00
CA GLY A 111 5.14 -49.04 29.66
C GLY A 111 6.53 -48.38 29.66
N ILE A 112 7.31 -48.62 28.61
CA ILE A 112 8.76 -48.32 28.59
C ILE A 112 9.06 -46.81 28.68
N LEU A 113 8.11 -45.95 28.26
CA LEU A 113 8.17 -44.48 28.34
C LEU A 113 7.40 -43.89 29.55
N SER A 114 7.08 -44.71 30.54
CA SER A 114 6.42 -44.27 31.77
C SER A 114 7.33 -43.36 32.61
N LYS A 115 6.72 -42.59 33.53
CA LYS A 115 7.45 -41.73 34.48
C LYS A 115 8.37 -42.51 35.43
N ASN A 116 8.26 -43.83 35.47
CA ASN A 116 9.11 -44.72 36.26
C ASN A 116 10.43 -45.08 35.55
N ASN A 117 10.53 -44.82 34.24
CA ASN A 117 11.74 -44.95 33.42
C ASN A 117 12.18 -43.57 32.91
N PRO A 118 12.62 -42.66 33.81
CA PRO A 118 12.78 -41.25 33.50
C PRO A 118 13.83 -41.00 32.41
N SER A 119 14.97 -41.68 32.42
CA SER A 119 16.06 -41.43 31.46
C SER A 119 15.66 -41.74 30.02
N PHE A 120 14.98 -42.87 29.79
CA PHE A 120 14.51 -43.25 28.46
C PHE A 120 13.37 -42.35 27.97
N ARG A 121 12.41 -42.04 28.85
CA ARG A 121 11.35 -41.04 28.58
C ARG A 121 11.93 -39.67 28.22
N GLN A 122 12.89 -39.17 29.01
CA GLN A 122 13.55 -37.88 28.80
C GLN A 122 14.31 -37.84 27.48
N THR A 123 15.05 -38.91 27.17
CA THR A 123 15.77 -39.06 25.89
C THR A 123 14.79 -38.97 24.72
N MET A 124 13.74 -39.79 24.70
CA MET A 124 12.76 -39.83 23.61
C MET A 124 11.92 -38.57 23.53
N GLY A 125 11.58 -37.97 24.67
CA GLY A 125 10.91 -36.67 24.71
C GLY A 125 11.78 -35.53 24.20
N CYS A 126 13.09 -35.55 24.48
CA CYS A 126 14.03 -34.61 23.88
C CYS A 126 14.05 -34.76 22.35
N PHE A 127 14.03 -35.98 21.80
CA PHE A 127 13.84 -36.20 20.37
C PHE A 127 12.53 -35.56 19.85
N LEU A 128 11.40 -35.80 20.51
CA LEU A 128 10.13 -35.19 20.13
C LEU A 128 10.18 -33.65 20.15
N LEU A 129 10.77 -33.03 21.18
CA LEU A 129 10.88 -31.58 21.30
C LEU A 129 11.85 -30.96 20.27
N HIS A 130 12.93 -31.65 19.90
CA HIS A 130 13.79 -31.24 18.78
C HIS A 130 13.03 -31.27 17.45
N ALA A 131 12.32 -32.35 17.15
CA ALA A 131 11.51 -32.44 15.94
C ALA A 131 10.42 -31.36 15.91
N TYR A 132 9.76 -31.12 17.04
CA TYR A 132 8.78 -30.04 17.17
C TYR A 132 9.39 -28.64 16.90
N ALA A 133 10.56 -28.34 17.47
CA ALA A 133 11.28 -27.09 17.21
C ALA A 133 11.67 -26.94 15.72
N GLN A 134 12.00 -28.03 15.04
CA GLN A 134 12.25 -28.02 13.59
C GLN A 134 11.00 -27.69 12.78
N HIS A 135 9.84 -28.28 13.13
CA HIS A 135 8.57 -27.92 12.51
C HIS A 135 8.23 -26.45 12.76
N MET A 136 8.46 -25.94 13.96
CA MET A 136 8.29 -24.54 14.33
C MET A 136 9.16 -23.62 13.46
N LYS A 137 10.47 -23.91 13.34
CA LYS A 137 11.41 -23.15 12.49
C LYS A 137 11.04 -23.19 11.00
N LYS A 138 10.45 -24.30 10.52
CA LYS A 138 9.98 -24.46 9.13
C LYS A 138 8.71 -23.64 8.85
N LYS A 139 7.79 -23.56 9.82
CA LYS A 139 6.49 -22.88 9.67
C LYS A 139 6.50 -21.40 10.09
N ALA A 140 7.53 -20.98 10.82
CA ALA A 140 7.68 -19.60 11.25
C ALA A 140 8.02 -18.67 10.07
N VAL A 141 7.22 -17.61 9.89
CA VAL A 141 7.54 -16.50 8.95
C VAL A 141 8.50 -15.48 9.57
N CYS A 142 8.72 -15.63 10.87
CA CYS A 142 9.58 -14.83 11.72
C CYS A 142 10.87 -15.59 12.06
N ASP A 143 11.94 -14.86 12.37
CA ASP A 143 13.14 -15.50 12.92
C ASP A 143 12.92 -15.76 14.41
N ILE A 144 12.98 -17.03 14.78
CA ILE A 144 12.68 -17.53 16.13
C ILE A 144 13.83 -18.35 16.72
N GLU A 145 14.97 -18.41 16.03
CA GLU A 145 16.10 -19.26 16.40
C GLU A 145 16.56 -18.98 17.85
N GLN A 146 16.61 -17.71 18.26
CA GLN A 146 17.01 -17.35 19.61
C GLN A 146 15.96 -17.69 20.66
N GLY A 147 14.67 -17.64 20.31
CA GLY A 147 13.59 -18.11 21.19
C GLY A 147 13.64 -19.61 21.43
N ILE A 148 13.92 -20.39 20.37
CA ILE A 148 14.14 -21.84 20.47
C ILE A 148 15.35 -22.10 21.36
N LYS A 149 16.52 -21.50 21.07
CA LYS A 149 17.74 -21.67 21.87
C LYS A 149 17.50 -21.33 23.34
N GLN A 150 16.81 -20.23 23.62
CA GLN A 150 16.47 -19.83 24.98
C GLN A 150 15.67 -20.91 25.71
N ALA A 151 14.70 -21.56 25.07
CA ALA A 151 13.93 -22.63 25.71
C ALA A 151 14.79 -23.82 26.14
N PHE A 152 15.68 -24.27 25.24
CA PHE A 152 16.62 -25.35 25.53
C PHE A 152 17.63 -24.93 26.59
N ASP A 153 18.11 -23.69 26.54
CA ASP A 153 19.06 -23.12 27.49
C ASP A 153 18.48 -23.07 28.90
N LEU A 154 17.23 -22.64 29.05
CA LEU A 154 16.51 -22.64 30.31
C LEU A 154 16.39 -24.04 30.94
N TRP A 155 16.44 -25.09 30.13
CA TRP A 155 16.30 -26.49 30.53
C TRP A 155 17.60 -27.29 30.39
N LYS A 156 18.75 -26.63 30.25
CA LYS A 156 20.09 -27.29 30.26
C LYS A 156 20.36 -28.05 31.55
N GLU A 157 19.83 -27.57 32.67
CA GLU A 157 20.02 -28.14 34.01
C GLU A 157 18.67 -28.44 34.66
N PRO A 158 17.94 -29.48 34.18
CA PRO A 158 16.59 -29.78 34.67
C PRO A 158 16.56 -30.14 36.17
N GLN A 159 17.68 -30.59 36.75
CA GLN A 159 17.85 -30.85 38.18
C GLN A 159 17.76 -29.60 39.08
N ASN A 160 17.86 -28.41 38.47
CA ASN A 160 17.77 -27.14 39.18
C ASN A 160 16.35 -26.55 39.14
N LYS A 161 15.39 -27.23 38.52
CA LYS A 161 14.00 -26.77 38.38
C LYS A 161 13.11 -27.35 39.47
N ASP A 162 12.16 -26.56 39.96
CA ASP A 162 11.18 -27.03 40.93
C ASP A 162 10.16 -27.99 40.28
N GLY A 163 9.67 -28.99 41.04
CA GLY A 163 8.66 -29.94 40.56
C GLY A 163 9.15 -30.99 39.56
N THR A 164 10.45 -31.03 39.30
CA THR A 164 11.11 -31.99 38.40
C THR A 164 11.24 -33.39 39.04
N SER A 165 11.22 -34.43 38.22
CA SER A 165 11.63 -35.80 38.58
C SER A 165 13.15 -35.95 38.77
N CYS A 166 13.91 -34.89 38.50
CA CYS A 166 15.38 -34.86 38.57
C CYS A 166 15.91 -34.64 39.99
N HIS A 167 16.99 -35.34 40.34
CA HIS A 167 17.67 -35.18 41.64
C HIS A 167 19.11 -34.68 41.46
N LYS A 168 19.55 -33.77 42.36
CA LYS A 168 20.89 -33.14 42.34
C LYS A 168 22.01 -34.09 42.72
N ASP A 169 21.72 -35.09 43.54
CA ASP A 169 22.69 -36.02 44.08
C ASP A 169 22.24 -37.43 43.70
N GLY A 170 23.10 -38.19 43.03
CA GLY A 170 22.93 -39.64 42.80
C GLY A 170 22.91 -40.48 44.09
N ALA A 171 22.50 -39.90 45.21
CA ALA A 171 22.27 -40.60 46.46
C ALA A 171 20.94 -41.35 46.37
N ASN A 172 21.03 -42.68 46.51
CA ASN A 172 19.96 -43.69 46.44
C ASN A 172 19.67 -44.30 45.06
N GLY A 173 20.69 -44.46 44.20
CA GLY A 173 20.62 -45.43 43.09
C GLY A 173 19.57 -45.14 42.02
N LYS A 174 19.16 -43.87 41.84
CA LYS A 174 18.30 -43.42 40.74
C LYS A 174 19.12 -42.56 39.76
N GLU A 175 18.93 -42.79 38.47
CA GLU A 175 19.76 -42.26 37.37
C GLU A 175 19.79 -40.72 37.29
N PRO A 176 20.92 -40.13 36.82
CA PRO A 176 21.03 -38.70 36.52
C PRO A 176 20.10 -38.30 35.38
N CYS A 177 19.57 -37.07 35.43
CA CYS A 177 18.73 -36.56 34.34
C CYS A 177 19.49 -36.41 33.03
N VAL A 178 18.82 -36.74 31.92
CA VAL A 178 19.35 -36.59 30.57
C VAL A 178 19.12 -35.14 30.13
N PRO A 179 20.16 -34.29 30.01
CA PRO A 179 19.98 -32.92 29.54
C PRO A 179 19.62 -32.90 28.05
N CYS A 180 18.75 -31.97 27.66
CA CYS A 180 18.38 -31.77 26.26
C CYS A 180 19.09 -30.54 25.71
N HIS A 181 20.13 -30.74 24.89
CA HIS A 181 20.94 -29.66 24.33
C HIS A 181 20.50 -29.31 22.91
N TRP A 182 20.37 -28.02 22.61
CA TRP A 182 20.14 -27.57 21.23
C TRP A 182 21.41 -27.73 20.37
N LYS A 183 21.60 -28.93 19.81
CA LYS A 183 22.63 -29.25 18.81
C LYS A 183 21.99 -29.84 17.55
N GLU A 184 21.68 -28.96 16.60
CA GLU A 184 20.89 -29.28 15.40
C GLU A 184 21.57 -30.34 14.49
N THR A 185 22.90 -30.34 14.39
CA THR A 185 23.69 -31.24 13.53
C THR A 185 23.74 -32.69 14.04
N ASP A 186 23.91 -32.85 15.36
CA ASP A 186 24.08 -34.15 16.01
C ASP A 186 22.74 -34.91 15.98
N TYR A 187 21.66 -34.16 16.09
CA TYR A 187 20.30 -34.66 16.02
C TYR A 187 19.91 -35.19 14.64
N ASN A 188 20.15 -34.39 13.61
CA ASN A 188 19.75 -34.70 12.23
C ASN A 188 20.50 -35.90 11.64
N SER A 189 21.67 -36.24 12.17
CA SER A 189 22.51 -37.36 11.72
C SER A 189 22.31 -38.66 12.52
N CYS A 190 21.50 -38.64 13.57
CA CYS A 190 21.25 -39.80 14.42
C CYS A 190 20.55 -40.93 13.63
N THR A 191 21.16 -42.12 13.63
CA THR A 191 20.63 -43.33 12.98
C THR A 191 20.48 -44.46 13.98
N VAL A 192 19.40 -45.23 13.84
CA VAL A 192 19.10 -46.39 14.67
C VAL A 192 19.03 -47.63 13.79
N ASN A 193 19.59 -48.73 14.28
CA ASN A 193 19.45 -50.03 13.64
C ASN A 193 18.35 -50.80 14.37
N ILE A 194 17.22 -51.00 13.70
CA ILE A 194 16.07 -51.74 14.23
C ILE A 194 16.06 -53.09 13.51
N ASN A 195 16.13 -54.18 14.27
CA ASN A 195 16.00 -55.57 13.81
C ASN A 195 17.04 -56.07 12.78
N GLY A 196 18.28 -55.56 12.82
CA GLY A 196 19.36 -56.05 11.94
C GLY A 196 19.23 -55.60 10.48
N THR A 197 18.40 -54.59 10.21
CA THR A 197 18.25 -53.94 8.89
C THR A 197 19.20 -52.74 8.76
N GLU A 198 19.28 -52.13 7.57
CA GLU A 198 20.08 -50.93 7.34
C GLU A 198 19.73 -49.79 8.33
N PRO A 199 20.72 -48.99 8.79
CA PRO A 199 20.49 -47.89 9.73
C PRO A 199 19.43 -46.93 9.21
N THR A 200 18.38 -46.70 10.01
CA THR A 200 17.31 -45.76 9.70
C THR A 200 17.52 -44.45 10.44
N ASN A 201 17.40 -43.32 9.73
CA ASN A 201 17.51 -42.00 10.36
C ASN A 201 16.31 -41.74 11.28
N VAL A 202 16.58 -41.35 12.52
CA VAL A 202 15.58 -41.10 13.57
C VAL A 202 14.58 -40.02 13.16
N LYS A 203 15.01 -39.00 12.40
CA LYS A 203 14.15 -37.94 11.87
C LYS A 203 12.98 -38.51 11.07
N LYS A 204 13.24 -39.47 10.16
CA LYS A 204 12.18 -40.09 9.34
C LYS A 204 11.14 -40.82 10.19
N LYS A 205 11.54 -41.38 11.32
CA LYS A 205 10.63 -42.03 12.26
C LYS A 205 9.79 -41.00 13.02
N LEU A 206 10.40 -39.89 13.42
CA LEU A 206 9.69 -38.80 14.09
C LEU A 206 8.71 -38.08 13.17
N ASP A 207 8.98 -37.98 11.87
CA ASP A 207 8.03 -37.43 10.89
C ASP A 207 6.72 -38.26 10.81
N VAL A 208 6.77 -39.55 11.15
CA VAL A 208 5.57 -40.40 11.27
C VAL A 208 4.78 -40.09 12.54
N ILE A 209 5.49 -39.81 13.63
CA ILE A 209 4.89 -39.49 14.94
C ILE A 209 4.34 -38.06 14.97
N ILE A 210 5.05 -37.12 14.34
CA ILE A 210 4.75 -35.70 14.24
C ILE A 210 4.59 -35.35 12.75
N PRO A 211 3.47 -35.74 12.12
CA PRO A 211 3.26 -35.41 10.72
C PRO A 211 3.10 -33.90 10.55
N GLU A 212 3.47 -33.38 9.37
CA GLU A 212 3.40 -31.94 9.08
C GLU A 212 1.97 -31.35 9.19
N GLY A 213 0.95 -32.20 9.00
CA GLY A 213 -0.46 -31.86 9.17
C GLY A 213 -1.01 -32.06 10.58
N ASP A 214 -0.18 -32.35 11.58
CA ASP A 214 -0.63 -32.51 12.97
C ASP A 214 -1.32 -31.22 13.47
N PRO A 215 -2.53 -31.29 14.05
CA PRO A 215 -3.26 -30.11 14.51
C PRO A 215 -2.48 -29.24 15.50
N HIS A 216 -1.64 -29.84 16.35
CA HIS A 216 -0.82 -29.10 17.31
C HIS A 216 0.30 -28.32 16.63
N ILE A 217 0.85 -28.83 15.51
CA ILE A 217 1.80 -28.08 14.67
C ILE A 217 1.10 -26.90 14.01
N LYS A 218 -0.13 -27.07 13.54
CA LYS A 218 -0.92 -25.98 12.93
C LYS A 218 -1.17 -24.86 13.93
N THR A 219 -1.69 -25.17 15.12
CA THR A 219 -1.99 -24.12 16.10
C THR A 219 -0.73 -23.46 16.65
N MET A 220 0.36 -24.20 16.83
CA MET A 220 1.65 -23.61 17.17
C MET A 220 2.10 -22.61 16.10
N ALA A 221 1.99 -22.95 14.82
CA ALA A 221 2.39 -22.07 13.72
C ALA A 221 1.57 -20.78 13.73
N GLU A 222 0.26 -20.87 13.96
CA GLU A 222 -0.63 -19.70 14.10
C GLU A 222 -0.19 -18.78 15.24
N GLN A 223 0.20 -19.32 16.39
CA GLN A 223 0.62 -18.51 17.54
C GLN A 223 2.03 -17.92 17.38
N VAL A 224 2.97 -18.68 16.82
CA VAL A 224 4.35 -18.22 16.60
C VAL A 224 4.40 -17.12 15.54
N ASN A 225 3.51 -17.17 14.55
CA ASN A 225 3.41 -16.15 13.52
C ASN A 225 2.49 -14.98 13.90
N LYS A 226 1.85 -15.03 15.07
CA LYS A 226 1.01 -13.93 15.54
C LYS A 226 1.87 -12.75 15.97
N VAL A 227 1.77 -11.66 15.21
CA VAL A 227 2.43 -10.40 15.49
C VAL A 227 1.39 -9.28 15.43
N ASP A 228 1.27 -8.52 16.53
CA ASP A 228 0.14 -7.59 16.70
C ASP A 228 0.36 -6.23 16.02
N SER A 229 1.60 -5.82 15.78
CA SER A 229 1.92 -4.52 15.17
C SER A 229 2.56 -4.67 13.79
N LEU A 230 2.22 -3.76 12.87
CA LEU A 230 2.83 -3.74 11.53
C LEU A 230 4.35 -3.51 11.60
N CYS A 231 4.84 -2.76 12.59
CA CYS A 231 6.28 -2.55 12.76
C CYS A 231 6.99 -3.85 13.14
N ASP A 232 6.49 -4.55 14.17
CA ASP A 232 7.08 -5.82 14.60
C ASP A 232 7.02 -6.84 13.45
N GLN A 233 5.90 -6.85 12.69
CA GLN A 233 5.74 -7.69 11.51
C GLN A 233 6.85 -7.40 10.48
N VAL A 234 7.06 -6.13 10.12
CA VAL A 234 8.11 -5.70 9.19
C VAL A 234 9.49 -6.14 9.68
N GLN A 235 9.84 -5.83 10.92
CA GLN A 235 11.16 -6.15 11.47
C GLN A 235 11.41 -7.67 11.46
N CYS A 236 10.40 -8.44 11.83
CA CYS A 236 10.50 -9.87 12.00
C CYS A 236 10.60 -10.61 10.65
N VAL A 237 9.66 -10.36 9.74
CA VAL A 237 9.65 -11.04 8.43
C VAL A 237 10.83 -10.62 7.55
N THR A 238 11.28 -9.36 7.65
CA THR A 238 12.45 -8.89 6.92
C THR A 238 13.71 -9.60 7.40
N THR A 239 13.88 -9.71 8.73
CA THR A 239 15.03 -10.43 9.31
C THR A 239 15.03 -11.90 8.88
N ARG A 240 13.87 -12.56 8.96
CA ARG A 240 13.74 -13.96 8.52
C ARG A 240 14.03 -14.13 7.03
N TRP A 241 13.45 -13.28 6.20
CA TRP A 241 13.65 -13.32 4.76
C TRP A 241 15.10 -13.07 4.39
N MET A 242 15.81 -12.15 5.05
CA MET A 242 17.23 -11.92 4.76
C MET A 242 18.10 -13.15 5.05
N LYS A 243 17.80 -13.84 6.16
CA LYS A 243 18.52 -15.06 6.61
C LYS A 243 18.15 -16.32 5.83
N ASP A 244 16.98 -16.40 5.21
CA ASP A 244 16.50 -17.64 4.60
C ASP A 244 17.41 -18.19 3.47
N ARG A 245 18.21 -17.34 2.80
CA ARG A 245 19.20 -17.79 1.81
C ARG A 245 20.34 -18.64 2.38
N THR A 246 20.72 -18.44 3.65
CA THR A 246 21.83 -19.20 4.25
C THR A 246 21.47 -20.66 4.48
N ASN A 247 20.20 -20.95 4.74
CA ASN A 247 19.68 -22.32 4.87
C ASN A 247 19.79 -23.14 3.57
N ASN A 248 19.94 -22.46 2.41
CA ASN A 248 20.06 -23.06 1.08
C ASN A 248 21.47 -22.92 0.47
N GLY A 249 22.49 -22.57 1.27
CA GLY A 249 23.89 -22.45 0.82
C GLY A 249 24.25 -21.15 0.08
N GLY A 250 23.38 -20.12 0.15
CA GLY A 250 23.65 -18.78 -0.37
C GLY A 250 24.10 -17.80 0.71
N GLU A 251 24.67 -16.65 0.29
CA GLU A 251 24.97 -15.54 1.20
C GLU A 251 23.68 -14.88 1.74
N GLU A 252 23.74 -14.37 2.96
CA GLU A 252 22.67 -13.57 3.58
C GLU A 252 22.35 -12.35 2.72
N ARG A 253 21.07 -12.03 2.56
CA ARG A 253 20.63 -10.84 1.81
C ARG A 253 21.02 -9.58 2.59
N LYS A 254 21.23 -8.48 1.87
CA LYS A 254 21.51 -7.15 2.44
C LYS A 254 20.25 -6.30 2.42
N TRP A 255 20.26 -5.20 3.20
CA TRP A 255 19.15 -4.25 3.19
C TRP A 255 18.90 -3.60 1.82
N THR A 256 19.92 -3.54 0.95
CA THR A 256 19.75 -3.11 -0.44
C THR A 256 18.82 -4.05 -1.23
N ASP A 257 18.86 -5.35 -0.94
CA ASP A 257 18.02 -6.35 -1.60
C ASP A 257 16.56 -6.23 -1.14
N VAL A 258 16.35 -5.91 0.14
CA VAL A 258 15.02 -5.61 0.71
C VAL A 258 14.34 -4.50 -0.09
N TRP A 259 15.00 -3.35 -0.25
CA TRP A 259 14.40 -2.22 -0.95
C TRP A 259 14.23 -2.46 -2.46
N THR A 260 15.11 -3.27 -3.06
CA THR A 260 14.93 -3.71 -4.45
C THR A 260 13.66 -4.54 -4.61
N GLU A 261 13.41 -5.48 -3.70
CA GLU A 261 12.17 -6.28 -3.71
C GLU A 261 10.92 -5.43 -3.44
N VAL A 262 11.00 -4.47 -2.50
CA VAL A 262 9.90 -3.54 -2.18
C VAL A 262 9.50 -2.71 -3.41
N LYS A 263 10.46 -2.26 -4.23
CA LYS A 263 10.16 -1.61 -5.51
C LYS A 263 9.39 -2.52 -6.45
N GLY A 264 9.70 -3.82 -6.52
CA GLY A 264 8.90 -4.77 -7.30
C GLY A 264 7.44 -4.84 -6.81
N GLN A 265 7.25 -4.76 -5.48
CA GLN A 265 5.92 -4.79 -4.88
C GLN A 265 5.07 -3.55 -5.17
N ILE A 266 5.68 -2.38 -5.40
CA ILE A 266 4.94 -1.15 -5.75
C ILE A 266 4.25 -1.26 -7.11
N THR A 267 4.93 -1.84 -8.09
CA THR A 267 4.41 -2.03 -9.45
C THR A 267 3.24 -3.00 -9.43
N ALA A 268 3.37 -4.11 -8.70
CA ALA A 268 2.30 -5.07 -8.56
C ALA A 268 1.08 -4.49 -7.83
N LEU A 269 1.31 -3.69 -6.79
CA LEU A 269 0.25 -2.98 -6.09
C LEU A 269 -0.44 -1.95 -7.00
N GLY A 270 0.33 -1.18 -7.77
CA GLY A 270 -0.19 -0.22 -8.75
C GLY A 270 -1.03 -0.86 -9.85
N GLY A 271 -0.63 -2.03 -10.35
CA GLY A 271 -1.42 -2.83 -11.30
C GLY A 271 -2.77 -3.29 -10.73
N ALA A 272 -2.81 -3.68 -9.45
CA ALA A 272 -4.06 -4.06 -8.79
C ALA A 272 -5.00 -2.87 -8.60
N ILE A 273 -4.48 -1.74 -8.11
CA ILE A 273 -5.26 -0.51 -7.86
C ILE A 273 -5.79 0.06 -9.17
N SER A 274 -4.96 0.19 -10.20
CA SER A 274 -5.32 0.87 -11.46
C SER A 274 -6.45 0.22 -12.25
N THR A 275 -6.75 -1.06 -12.00
CA THR A 275 -7.82 -1.79 -12.69
C THR A 275 -9.04 -2.04 -11.82
N ALA A 276 -9.02 -1.62 -10.55
CA ALA A 276 -10.03 -1.99 -9.56
C ALA A 276 -11.42 -1.41 -9.86
N THR A 277 -11.48 -0.25 -10.50
CA THR A 277 -12.72 0.48 -10.84
C THR A 277 -13.25 0.16 -12.23
N SER A 278 -12.58 -0.73 -12.97
CA SER A 278 -13.04 -1.18 -14.29
C SER A 278 -14.33 -1.99 -14.18
N LYS A 279 -15.17 -1.98 -15.22
CA LYS A 279 -16.47 -2.66 -15.20
C LYS A 279 -16.37 -4.15 -14.86
N GLU A 280 -15.26 -4.79 -15.22
CA GLU A 280 -15.03 -6.22 -15.04
C GLU A 280 -14.66 -6.58 -13.60
N LYS A 281 -14.01 -5.67 -12.87
CA LYS A 281 -13.48 -5.93 -11.52
C LYS A 281 -14.20 -5.18 -10.41
N LYS A 282 -14.89 -4.08 -10.72
CA LYS A 282 -15.50 -3.19 -9.73
C LYS A 282 -16.43 -3.95 -8.78
N ASP A 283 -17.30 -4.80 -9.32
CA ASP A 283 -18.28 -5.57 -8.57
C ASP A 283 -17.63 -6.50 -7.52
N GLN A 284 -16.44 -7.00 -7.79
CA GLN A 284 -15.68 -7.83 -6.86
C GLN A 284 -15.38 -7.08 -5.55
N TYR A 285 -15.02 -5.81 -5.65
CA TYR A 285 -14.59 -4.98 -4.53
C TYR A 285 -15.73 -4.19 -3.89
N GLU A 286 -16.79 -3.87 -4.65
CA GLU A 286 -17.95 -3.14 -4.14
C GLU A 286 -18.62 -3.82 -2.95
N THR A 287 -18.56 -5.15 -2.88
CA THR A 287 -19.11 -5.93 -1.76
C THR A 287 -18.50 -5.52 -0.41
N TYR A 288 -17.21 -5.15 -0.39
CA TYR A 288 -16.51 -4.67 0.82
C TYR A 288 -16.79 -3.19 1.12
N CYS A 289 -17.34 -2.46 0.14
CA CYS A 289 -17.61 -1.02 0.23
C CYS A 289 -19.09 -0.70 0.40
N SER A 290 -19.90 -1.68 0.82
CA SER A 290 -21.34 -1.56 1.01
C SER A 290 -21.70 -0.48 2.05
N GLY A 291 -22.70 0.36 1.77
CA GLY A 291 -23.10 1.46 2.65
C GLY A 291 -22.19 2.71 2.58
N ILE A 292 -21.36 2.81 1.56
CA ILE A 292 -20.75 4.08 1.13
C ILE A 292 -21.56 4.61 -0.05
N ASP A 293 -21.97 5.88 0.01
CA ASP A 293 -22.68 6.54 -1.09
C ASP A 293 -21.78 6.63 -2.34
N GLU A 294 -22.34 6.35 -3.53
CA GLU A 294 -21.58 6.37 -4.78
C GLU A 294 -20.95 7.73 -5.11
N SER A 295 -21.57 8.82 -4.64
CA SER A 295 -21.05 10.18 -4.74
C SER A 295 -19.98 10.50 -3.67
N LYS A 296 -19.73 9.59 -2.72
CA LYS A 296 -18.87 9.80 -1.55
C LYS A 296 -17.80 8.70 -1.44
N GLY A 297 -16.72 8.82 -2.19
CA GLY A 297 -15.48 8.10 -1.90
C GLY A 297 -15.55 6.58 -2.02
N LYS A 298 -16.66 5.99 -2.49
CA LYS A 298 -16.81 4.54 -2.71
C LYS A 298 -15.67 3.98 -3.56
N ASP A 299 -15.24 4.72 -4.58
CA ASP A 299 -14.11 4.35 -5.42
C ASP A 299 -12.78 4.32 -4.62
N ALA A 300 -12.57 5.20 -3.64
CA ALA A 300 -11.40 5.13 -2.75
C ALA A 300 -11.39 3.84 -1.91
N CYS A 301 -12.56 3.43 -1.40
CA CYS A 301 -12.70 2.14 -0.72
C CYS A 301 -12.39 0.97 -1.67
N ILE A 302 -12.88 1.02 -2.91
CA ILE A 302 -12.62 -0.02 -3.93
C ILE A 302 -11.12 -0.14 -4.22
N LEU A 303 -10.42 0.99 -4.40
CA LEU A 303 -8.97 1.01 -4.64
C LEU A 303 -8.20 0.36 -3.47
N ILE A 304 -8.54 0.70 -2.22
CA ILE A 304 -7.90 0.11 -1.03
C ILE A 304 -8.25 -1.37 -0.87
N ALA A 305 -9.51 -1.76 -1.09
CA ALA A 305 -9.94 -3.15 -1.04
C ALA A 305 -9.22 -4.01 -2.09
N ALA A 306 -8.96 -3.46 -3.28
CA ALA A 306 -8.13 -4.11 -4.30
C ALA A 306 -6.66 -4.22 -3.89
N GLY A 307 -6.11 -3.19 -3.24
CA GLY A 307 -4.77 -3.25 -2.65
C GLY A 307 -4.65 -4.33 -1.57
N LEU A 308 -5.62 -4.41 -0.66
CA LEU A 308 -5.73 -5.45 0.36
C LEU A 308 -5.85 -6.83 -0.28
N LYS A 309 -6.74 -6.99 -1.26
CA LYS A 309 -6.87 -8.27 -1.97
C LYS A 309 -5.57 -8.68 -2.65
N SER A 310 -4.88 -7.75 -3.30
CA SER A 310 -3.61 -7.98 -3.99
C SER A 310 -2.51 -8.50 -3.08
N LEU A 311 -2.46 -8.07 -1.81
CA LEU A 311 -1.51 -8.66 -0.86
C LEU A 311 -1.93 -10.07 -0.44
N TYR A 312 -3.20 -10.29 -0.11
CA TYR A 312 -3.67 -11.61 0.33
C TYR A 312 -3.74 -12.67 -0.78
N ASP A 313 -3.77 -12.26 -2.04
CA ASP A 313 -3.69 -13.17 -3.19
C ASP A 313 -2.27 -13.66 -3.49
N ILE A 314 -1.24 -13.10 -2.83
CA ILE A 314 0.10 -13.68 -2.86
C ILE A 314 0.01 -15.07 -2.22
N LYS A 315 0.36 -16.12 -2.96
CA LYS A 315 0.29 -17.53 -2.50
C LYS A 315 1.62 -17.99 -1.92
N ASP A 316 1.54 -18.91 -0.97
CA ASP A 316 2.71 -19.67 -0.52
C ASP A 316 3.09 -20.69 -1.61
N ASN A 317 4.38 -20.87 -1.88
CA ASN A 317 4.93 -21.87 -2.82
C ASN A 317 4.51 -21.68 -4.30
N ASP A 318 4.10 -20.48 -4.69
CA ASP A 318 3.80 -20.13 -6.08
C ASP A 318 4.97 -19.38 -6.73
N ASN A 319 5.24 -19.64 -8.01
CA ASN A 319 6.36 -19.07 -8.78
C ASN A 319 7.75 -19.18 -8.10
N GLY A 320 7.96 -20.17 -7.23
CA GLY A 320 9.21 -20.35 -6.47
C GLY A 320 9.32 -19.52 -5.19
N ASN A 321 8.28 -18.77 -4.79
CA ASN A 321 8.24 -18.08 -3.51
C ASN A 321 7.87 -19.04 -2.39
N ASP A 322 8.74 -19.24 -1.41
CA ASP A 322 8.40 -19.96 -0.19
C ASP A 322 7.48 -19.12 0.73
N ALA A 323 7.01 -19.72 1.83
CA ALA A 323 6.12 -19.03 2.78
C ALA A 323 6.77 -17.79 3.42
N VAL A 324 8.09 -17.80 3.61
CA VAL A 324 8.85 -16.64 4.14
C VAL A 324 8.81 -15.49 3.15
N THR A 325 9.12 -15.75 1.87
CA THR A 325 9.09 -14.73 0.81
C THR A 325 7.68 -14.19 0.62
N ALA A 326 6.66 -15.05 0.59
CA ALA A 326 5.27 -14.61 0.48
C ALA A 326 4.86 -13.70 1.65
N SER A 327 5.22 -14.06 2.89
CA SER A 327 4.94 -13.24 4.07
C SER A 327 5.65 -11.88 4.04
N PHE A 328 6.92 -11.86 3.62
CA PHE A 328 7.66 -10.62 3.42
C PHE A 328 6.98 -9.71 2.39
N GLN A 329 6.60 -10.25 1.23
CA GLN A 329 5.93 -9.48 0.16
C GLN A 329 4.56 -8.94 0.60
N ARG A 330 3.76 -9.76 1.30
CA ARG A 330 2.47 -9.34 1.90
C ARG A 330 2.67 -8.16 2.85
N THR A 331 3.66 -8.28 3.73
CA THR A 331 4.00 -7.26 4.73
C THR A 331 4.41 -5.94 4.07
N MET A 332 5.31 -6.00 3.09
CA MET A 332 5.76 -4.78 2.40
C MET A 332 4.65 -4.16 1.54
N ARG A 333 3.76 -4.97 0.92
CA ARG A 333 2.56 -4.41 0.26
C ARG A 333 1.61 -3.74 1.24
N CYS A 334 1.43 -4.26 2.46
CA CYS A 334 0.63 -3.61 3.49
C CYS A 334 1.20 -2.24 3.89
N VAL A 335 2.53 -2.13 4.01
CA VAL A 335 3.23 -0.85 4.26
C VAL A 335 3.01 0.14 3.10
N LEU A 336 3.22 -0.31 1.86
CA LEU A 336 3.02 0.51 0.66
C LEU A 336 1.56 0.96 0.50
N LEU A 337 0.61 0.08 0.79
CA LEU A 337 -0.81 0.42 0.74
C LEU A 337 -1.18 1.48 1.79
N ASN A 338 -0.60 1.40 3.00
CA ASN A 338 -0.75 2.43 4.01
C ASN A 338 -0.10 3.77 3.60
N ALA A 339 1.02 3.74 2.88
CA ALA A 339 1.64 4.94 2.30
C ALA A 339 0.73 5.59 1.24
N ILE A 340 0.10 4.77 0.37
CA ILE A 340 -0.89 5.24 -0.60
C ILE A 340 -2.10 5.81 0.12
N ALA A 341 -2.60 5.15 1.17
CA ALA A 341 -3.70 5.65 1.99
C ALA A 341 -3.39 7.02 2.61
N ASP A 342 -2.19 7.20 3.18
CA ASP A 342 -1.74 8.51 3.69
C ASP A 342 -1.76 9.59 2.59
N LYS A 343 -1.33 9.25 1.37
CA LYS A 343 -1.34 10.18 0.24
C LYS A 343 -2.76 10.56 -0.17
N LEU A 344 -3.68 9.61 -0.24
CA LEU A 344 -5.08 9.83 -0.58
C LEU A 344 -5.83 10.62 0.51
N GLU A 345 -5.45 10.46 1.77
CA GLU A 345 -5.99 11.22 2.91
C GLU A 345 -5.35 12.61 3.05
N SER A 346 -4.26 12.89 2.34
CA SER A 346 -3.58 14.18 2.42
C SER A 346 -4.43 15.30 1.85
N SER A 347 -4.17 16.53 2.31
CA SER A 347 -4.76 17.75 1.74
C SER A 347 -4.26 18.06 0.32
N GLU A 348 -3.18 17.40 -0.13
CA GLU A 348 -2.65 17.53 -1.49
C GLU A 348 -3.48 16.73 -2.49
N PHE A 349 -4.20 15.70 -2.05
CA PHE A 349 -5.10 14.94 -2.92
C PHE A 349 -6.38 15.74 -3.22
N PRO A 350 -6.72 15.99 -4.50
CA PRO A 350 -7.64 17.05 -4.88
C PRO A 350 -9.11 16.65 -4.85
N CYS A 351 -9.59 15.98 -3.81
CA CYS A 351 -11.03 15.84 -3.52
C CYS A 351 -11.27 15.12 -2.18
N THR A 352 -10.25 15.01 -1.33
CA THR A 352 -10.23 14.18 -0.12
C THR A 352 -11.46 14.41 0.76
N ASP A 353 -11.72 15.66 1.12
CA ASP A 353 -12.78 16.00 2.06
C ASP A 353 -14.19 15.84 1.45
N GLU A 354 -14.39 16.33 0.22
CA GLU A 354 -15.71 16.32 -0.45
C GLU A 354 -16.18 14.90 -0.77
N LYS A 355 -15.25 14.00 -1.09
CA LYS A 355 -15.51 12.58 -1.32
C LYS A 355 -15.43 11.76 -0.04
N LYS A 356 -15.10 12.34 1.11
CA LYS A 356 -14.92 11.60 2.39
C LYS A 356 -13.95 10.43 2.26
N VAL A 357 -12.81 10.68 1.61
CA VAL A 357 -11.82 9.64 1.28
C VAL A 357 -11.34 8.91 2.52
N ALA A 358 -11.08 9.61 3.63
CA ALA A 358 -10.66 9.00 4.89
C ALA A 358 -11.69 7.99 5.45
N ASP A 359 -12.99 8.32 5.41
CA ASP A 359 -14.06 7.42 5.87
C ASP A 359 -14.11 6.16 4.99
N ALA A 360 -13.95 6.33 3.68
CA ALA A 360 -13.97 5.22 2.72
C ALA A 360 -12.74 4.30 2.86
N ILE A 361 -11.55 4.87 3.04
CA ILE A 361 -10.31 4.12 3.29
C ILE A 361 -10.42 3.34 4.59
N LYS A 362 -10.86 3.99 5.68
CA LYS A 362 -11.07 3.34 6.97
C LYS A 362 -11.99 2.12 6.83
N LYS A 363 -13.10 2.28 6.12
CA LYS A 363 -14.06 1.21 5.88
C LYS A 363 -13.49 0.05 5.07
N ALA A 364 -12.62 0.31 4.09
CA ALA A 364 -11.93 -0.76 3.36
C ALA A 364 -11.01 -1.57 4.29
N PHE A 365 -10.24 -0.91 5.16
CA PHE A 365 -9.38 -1.58 6.14
C PHE A 365 -10.17 -2.33 7.24
N GLU A 366 -11.35 -1.85 7.63
CA GLU A 366 -12.26 -2.61 8.51
C GLU A 366 -12.68 -3.96 7.89
N LYS A 367 -12.65 -4.06 6.56
CA LYS A 367 -12.92 -5.29 5.80
C LYS A 367 -11.70 -6.15 5.49
N SER A 368 -10.54 -5.81 6.05
CA SER A 368 -9.28 -6.51 5.78
C SER A 368 -9.36 -8.03 6.03
N VAL A 369 -9.97 -8.46 7.14
CA VAL A 369 -10.17 -9.90 7.46
C VAL A 369 -11.16 -10.56 6.49
N ASP A 370 -12.28 -9.90 6.18
CA ASP A 370 -13.26 -10.42 5.21
C ASP A 370 -12.64 -10.61 3.81
N ILE A 371 -11.68 -9.76 3.44
CA ILE A 371 -10.94 -9.83 2.17
C ILE A 371 -9.90 -10.96 2.24
N GLU A 372 -9.16 -11.05 3.35
CA GLU A 372 -8.18 -12.12 3.63
C GLU A 372 -8.81 -13.51 3.47
N ASP A 373 -9.94 -13.76 4.12
CA ASP A 373 -10.66 -15.04 4.10
C ASP A 373 -11.12 -15.46 2.69
N LYS A 374 -11.30 -14.49 1.79
CA LYS A 374 -11.77 -14.67 0.41
C LYS A 374 -10.66 -14.61 -0.62
N SER A 375 -9.41 -14.43 -0.21
CA SER A 375 -8.25 -14.34 -1.09
C SER A 375 -7.52 -15.65 -1.23
N ASP A 376 -7.06 -15.95 -2.44
CA ASP A 376 -6.58 -17.28 -2.79
C ASP A 376 -5.30 -17.67 -2.05
N GLY A 377 -4.48 -16.69 -1.67
CA GLY A 377 -3.20 -16.90 -0.98
C GLY A 377 -3.31 -17.11 0.53
N CYS A 378 -4.44 -16.71 1.13
CA CYS A 378 -4.71 -16.86 2.57
C CYS A 378 -5.90 -17.80 2.86
N LYS A 379 -6.59 -18.28 1.82
CA LYS A 379 -7.73 -19.20 1.95
C LYS A 379 -7.32 -20.46 2.71
N ASN A 380 -8.17 -20.87 3.64
CA ASN A 380 -8.00 -22.03 4.55
C ASN A 380 -7.02 -21.82 5.72
N GLY A 381 -6.70 -20.57 6.07
CA GLY A 381 -5.97 -20.25 7.30
C GLY A 381 -4.52 -20.69 7.25
N THR A 382 -3.77 -20.21 6.25
CA THR A 382 -2.32 -20.32 6.28
C THR A 382 -1.82 -19.51 7.47
N ALA A 383 -1.03 -20.14 8.36
CA ALA A 383 -0.46 -19.47 9.53
C ALA A 383 0.49 -18.30 9.16
N ALA A 384 0.72 -18.06 7.87
CA ALA A 384 1.60 -17.03 7.33
C ALA A 384 0.85 -15.73 6.95
N CYS A 385 -0.48 -15.70 7.03
CA CYS A 385 -1.28 -14.50 6.79
C CYS A 385 -1.52 -13.71 8.09
N PHE A 386 -1.72 -12.41 7.93
CA PHE A 386 -1.94 -11.48 9.04
C PHE A 386 -2.87 -10.36 8.58
N LYS A 387 -3.65 -9.81 9.51
CA LYS A 387 -4.51 -8.67 9.22
C LYS A 387 -3.69 -7.42 8.93
N CYS A 388 -3.76 -6.90 7.71
CA CYS A 388 -3.25 -5.59 7.34
C CYS A 388 -4.20 -4.50 7.87
N ASP A 389 -3.82 -3.84 8.96
CA ASP A 389 -4.55 -2.72 9.54
C ASP A 389 -4.18 -1.37 8.92
N ARG A 390 -5.10 -0.40 9.03
CA ARG A 390 -4.83 1.01 8.70
C ARG A 390 -3.87 1.59 9.74
N VAL A 391 -2.64 1.84 9.35
CA VAL A 391 -1.58 2.47 10.16
C VAL A 391 -0.95 3.59 9.35
N SER A 392 -1.09 4.85 9.78
CA SER A 392 -0.37 5.95 9.13
C SER A 392 1.13 5.76 9.28
N LEU A 393 1.89 6.11 8.24
CA LEU A 393 3.35 6.07 8.29
C LEU A 393 3.91 6.96 9.42
N LYS A 394 3.18 8.00 9.82
CA LYS A 394 3.54 8.82 11.01
C LYS A 394 3.61 7.99 12.29
N ASN A 395 2.78 6.95 12.42
CA ASN A 395 2.82 6.04 13.57
C ASN A 395 3.96 5.01 13.47
N LEU A 396 4.68 4.97 12.34
CA LEU A 396 5.83 4.09 12.10
C LEU A 396 7.18 4.84 12.18
N MET A 397 7.20 6.10 12.63
CA MET A 397 8.45 6.86 12.85
C MET A 397 9.39 6.13 13.83
N ASN A 398 8.85 5.61 14.92
CA ASN A 398 9.65 4.85 15.90
C ASN A 398 9.99 3.42 15.45
N CYS A 399 9.55 3.01 14.26
CA CYS A 399 9.84 1.69 13.74
C CYS A 399 11.23 1.66 13.10
N GLN A 400 12.20 1.11 13.82
CA GLN A 400 13.59 1.10 13.37
C GLN A 400 13.90 -0.08 12.43
N VAL A 401 14.58 0.20 11.33
CA VAL A 401 15.02 -0.73 10.27
C VAL A 401 16.47 -0.42 9.85
N GLY A 402 17.07 -1.25 9.00
CA GLY A 402 18.47 -1.12 8.59
C GLY A 402 19.41 -2.08 9.35
N GLU A 403 20.67 -2.18 8.89
CA GLU A 403 21.66 -3.13 9.41
C GLU A 403 21.84 -3.02 10.93
N ASN A 404 21.82 -1.78 11.43
CA ASN A 404 21.97 -1.48 12.86
C ASN A 404 20.69 -0.93 13.50
N ARG A 405 19.53 -1.09 12.83
CA ARG A 405 18.26 -0.46 13.26
C ARG A 405 18.38 1.05 13.46
N ASP A 406 19.15 1.71 12.59
CA ASP A 406 19.49 3.13 12.67
C ASP A 406 18.60 4.02 11.78
N LYS A 407 17.67 3.44 11.01
CA LYS A 407 16.77 4.16 10.11
C LYS A 407 15.32 4.01 10.54
N GLU A 408 14.53 5.06 10.37
CA GLU A 408 13.08 5.01 10.55
C GLU A 408 12.41 4.40 9.31
N LEU A 409 11.49 3.46 9.51
CA LEU A 409 10.77 2.79 8.42
C LEU A 409 10.03 3.80 7.54
N LYS A 410 9.35 4.78 8.17
CA LYS A 410 8.65 5.85 7.46
C LYS A 410 9.58 6.56 6.47
N ASP A 411 10.68 7.09 6.97
CA ASP A 411 11.59 7.90 6.17
C ASP A 411 12.19 7.08 5.04
N LYS A 412 12.50 5.80 5.29
CA LYS A 412 13.05 4.94 4.25
C LYS A 412 12.03 4.56 3.18
N VAL A 413 10.77 4.37 3.55
CA VAL A 413 9.66 4.21 2.59
C VAL A 413 9.51 5.49 1.77
N GLU A 414 9.42 6.66 2.41
CA GLU A 414 9.27 7.94 1.71
C GLU A 414 10.44 8.22 0.74
N GLU A 415 11.68 7.97 1.16
CA GLU A 415 12.87 8.06 0.30
C GLU A 415 12.75 7.14 -0.92
N MET A 416 12.40 5.86 -0.70
CA MET A 416 12.25 4.88 -1.77
C MET A 416 11.15 5.28 -2.76
N LEU A 417 10.04 5.86 -2.30
CA LEU A 417 8.96 6.36 -3.16
C LEU A 417 9.36 7.57 -4.03
N GLN A 418 10.49 8.22 -3.74
CA GLN A 418 11.04 9.32 -4.55
C GLN A 418 12.11 8.86 -5.54
N GLU A 419 12.57 7.61 -5.47
CA GLU A 419 13.55 7.06 -6.40
C GLU A 419 12.95 6.83 -7.80
N ASP A 420 13.79 6.93 -8.84
CA ASP A 420 13.38 6.73 -10.23
C ASP A 420 12.72 5.35 -10.43
N GLY A 421 11.68 5.31 -11.27
CA GLY A 421 10.81 4.14 -11.42
C GLY A 421 9.72 4.05 -10.34
N ALA A 422 10.08 4.00 -9.05
CA ALA A 422 9.09 3.95 -7.96
C ALA A 422 8.23 5.23 -7.92
N LYS A 423 8.87 6.38 -8.10
CA LYS A 423 8.21 7.68 -8.24
C LYS A 423 7.22 7.73 -9.41
N ASP A 424 7.58 7.13 -10.54
CA ASP A 424 6.72 7.07 -11.72
C ASP A 424 5.50 6.18 -11.47
N GLU A 425 5.67 5.04 -10.81
CA GLU A 425 4.56 4.17 -10.42
C GLU A 425 3.62 4.84 -9.41
N ILE A 426 4.16 5.51 -8.38
CA ILE A 426 3.34 6.31 -7.44
C ILE A 426 2.59 7.43 -8.15
N LYS A 427 3.20 8.09 -9.14
CA LYS A 427 2.54 9.10 -9.94
C LYS A 427 1.37 8.50 -10.71
N LYS A 428 1.57 7.36 -11.39
CA LYS A 428 0.48 6.65 -12.11
C LYS A 428 -0.65 6.25 -11.17
N ILE A 429 -0.34 5.72 -9.99
CA ILE A 429 -1.34 5.37 -8.97
C ILE A 429 -2.14 6.60 -8.56
N ASN A 430 -1.45 7.72 -8.31
CA ASN A 430 -2.10 8.97 -7.90
C ASN A 430 -3.00 9.55 -9.01
N ASP A 431 -2.50 9.60 -10.25
CA ASP A 431 -3.25 10.12 -11.38
C ASP A 431 -4.51 9.28 -11.65
N GLN A 432 -4.39 7.96 -11.55
CA GLN A 432 -5.51 7.03 -11.67
C GLN A 432 -6.50 7.17 -10.49
N ALA A 433 -6.01 7.36 -9.26
CA ALA A 433 -6.87 7.62 -8.12
C ALA A 433 -7.63 8.94 -8.24
N ILE A 434 -7.01 10.01 -8.76
CA ILE A 434 -7.69 11.28 -9.08
C ILE A 434 -8.80 11.02 -10.10
N LYS A 435 -8.49 10.28 -11.17
CA LYS A 435 -9.46 9.93 -12.22
C LYS A 435 -10.66 9.18 -11.65
N ASP A 436 -10.43 8.23 -10.77
CA ASP A 436 -11.50 7.35 -10.27
C ASP A 436 -12.30 7.98 -9.12
N ILE A 437 -11.64 8.67 -8.20
CA ILE A 437 -12.26 9.23 -7.00
C ILE A 437 -12.84 10.62 -7.28
N CYS A 438 -12.05 11.51 -7.89
CA CYS A 438 -12.47 12.89 -8.16
C CYS A 438 -13.29 13.00 -9.46
N LYS A 439 -13.12 12.05 -10.38
CA LYS A 439 -13.86 11.94 -11.66
C LYS A 439 -13.80 13.22 -12.50
N PRO A 440 -12.62 13.83 -12.75
CA PRO A 440 -12.52 15.00 -13.63
C PRO A 440 -13.17 14.77 -15.00
N CYS A 441 -13.63 15.85 -15.62
CA CYS A 441 -14.11 15.86 -16.99
C CYS A 441 -12.91 15.81 -17.95
N THR A 442 -12.53 14.59 -18.34
CA THR A 442 -11.35 14.31 -19.19
C THR A 442 -11.71 14.02 -20.64
N GLU A 443 -12.88 14.47 -21.08
CA GLU A 443 -13.32 14.32 -22.46
C GLU A 443 -12.36 15.04 -23.43
N THR A 444 -12.28 14.56 -24.67
CA THR A 444 -11.29 15.06 -25.64
C THR A 444 -11.58 16.49 -26.08
N THR A 445 -12.85 16.82 -26.36
CA THR A 445 -13.25 18.14 -26.83
C THR A 445 -13.53 19.10 -25.68
N PHE A 446 -13.37 20.41 -25.92
CA PHE A 446 -13.80 21.42 -24.96
C PHE A 446 -15.31 21.36 -24.68
N CYS A 447 -16.14 21.15 -25.73
CA CYS A 447 -17.59 21.06 -25.59
C CYS A 447 -18.01 19.93 -24.64
N ASP A 448 -17.41 18.74 -24.78
CA ASP A 448 -17.80 17.59 -23.99
C ASP A 448 -17.35 17.73 -22.52
N ARG A 449 -16.15 18.30 -22.29
CA ARG A 449 -15.70 18.67 -20.94
C ARG A 449 -16.65 19.67 -20.28
N LEU A 450 -17.05 20.70 -21.02
CA LEU A 450 -18.00 21.70 -20.53
C LEU A 450 -19.37 21.05 -20.21
N LYS A 451 -19.90 20.19 -21.10
CA LYS A 451 -21.14 19.42 -20.85
C LYS A 451 -21.03 18.56 -19.61
N CYS A 452 -19.93 17.84 -19.43
CA CYS A 452 -19.67 17.03 -18.25
C CYS A 452 -19.72 17.88 -16.97
N SER A 453 -18.99 19.01 -16.94
CA SER A 453 -18.95 19.87 -15.76
C SER A 453 -20.32 20.51 -15.43
N ILE A 454 -21.11 20.88 -16.44
CA ILE A 454 -22.48 21.37 -16.27
C ILE A 454 -23.39 20.29 -15.68
N ALA A 455 -23.29 19.06 -16.17
CA ALA A 455 -24.09 17.94 -15.65
C ALA A 455 -23.75 17.65 -14.17
N LYS A 456 -22.46 17.68 -13.81
CA LYS A 456 -22.03 17.57 -12.40
C LYS A 456 -22.53 18.74 -11.54
N TRP A 457 -22.44 19.95 -12.06
CA TRP A 457 -22.91 21.16 -11.37
C TRP A 457 -24.40 21.06 -10.98
N GLY A 458 -25.23 20.50 -11.86
CA GLY A 458 -26.66 20.23 -11.60
C GLY A 458 -26.87 19.12 -10.56
N LYS A 459 -26.16 17.99 -10.71
CA LYS A 459 -26.20 16.87 -9.74
C LYS A 459 -25.83 17.30 -8.33
N ASN A 460 -24.78 18.11 -8.18
CA ASN A 460 -24.31 18.61 -6.87
C ASN A 460 -25.32 19.52 -6.17
N ARG A 461 -26.37 19.97 -6.87
CA ARG A 461 -27.49 20.76 -6.34
C ARG A 461 -28.76 19.95 -6.13
N GLY A 462 -28.68 18.63 -6.21
CA GLY A 462 -29.83 17.72 -6.07
C GLY A 462 -30.73 17.66 -7.31
N GLY A 463 -30.31 18.26 -8.42
CA GLY A 463 -31.02 18.29 -9.69
C GLY A 463 -30.44 17.34 -10.75
N GLY A 464 -31.07 17.35 -11.93
CA GLY A 464 -30.55 16.68 -13.12
C GLY A 464 -29.58 17.56 -13.91
N VAL A 465 -29.50 17.33 -15.22
CA VAL A 465 -28.83 18.27 -16.13
C VAL A 465 -29.64 19.58 -16.12
N PRO A 466 -29.01 20.73 -15.82
CA PRO A 466 -29.72 22.00 -15.71
C PRO A 466 -30.19 22.50 -17.08
N THR A 467 -31.18 23.38 -17.06
CA THR A 467 -31.63 24.19 -18.20
C THR A 467 -30.72 25.41 -18.39
N TRP A 468 -30.82 26.06 -19.55
CA TRP A 468 -30.10 27.33 -19.77
C TRP A 468 -30.49 28.40 -18.75
N HIS A 469 -31.77 28.47 -18.40
CA HIS A 469 -32.28 29.48 -17.47
C HIS A 469 -31.59 29.40 -16.09
N GLU A 470 -31.38 28.17 -15.59
CA GLU A 470 -30.69 27.93 -14.32
C GLU A 470 -29.19 28.26 -14.39
N LEU A 471 -28.56 28.13 -15.57
CA LEU A 471 -27.14 28.45 -15.79
C LEU A 471 -26.89 29.93 -16.05
N GLN A 472 -27.88 30.65 -16.57
CA GLN A 472 -27.73 31.98 -17.15
C GLN A 472 -27.06 32.97 -16.18
N ASP A 473 -27.49 33.00 -14.92
CA ASP A 473 -26.95 33.91 -13.91
C ASP A 473 -25.49 33.56 -13.55
N HIS A 474 -25.14 32.28 -13.51
CA HIS A 474 -23.77 31.85 -13.28
C HIS A 474 -22.86 32.22 -14.45
N PHE A 475 -23.32 32.03 -15.69
CA PHE A 475 -22.58 32.45 -16.88
C PHE A 475 -22.36 33.97 -16.90
N LYS A 476 -23.41 34.73 -16.62
CA LYS A 476 -23.38 36.20 -16.53
C LYS A 476 -22.42 36.69 -15.44
N TRP A 477 -22.44 36.07 -14.26
CA TRP A 477 -21.51 36.40 -13.18
C TRP A 477 -20.06 36.14 -13.61
N ARG A 478 -19.78 34.99 -14.26
CA ARG A 478 -18.42 34.63 -14.72
C ARG A 478 -17.90 35.57 -15.79
N LEU A 479 -18.74 35.99 -16.73
CA LEU A 479 -18.39 37.01 -17.72
C LEU A 479 -17.94 38.31 -17.05
N GLY A 480 -18.72 38.79 -16.08
CA GLY A 480 -18.40 40.04 -15.37
C GLY A 480 -17.05 39.97 -14.67
N GLU A 481 -16.81 38.89 -13.92
CA GLU A 481 -15.56 38.67 -13.19
C GLU A 481 -14.35 38.53 -14.10
N LEU A 482 -14.47 37.76 -15.18
CA LEU A 482 -13.40 37.60 -16.16
C LEU A 482 -13.07 38.92 -16.85
N ALA A 483 -14.09 39.59 -17.41
CA ALA A 483 -13.91 40.84 -18.12
C ALA A 483 -13.30 41.91 -17.21
N THR A 484 -13.82 42.06 -15.98
CA THR A 484 -13.28 43.01 -15.01
C THR A 484 -11.82 42.70 -14.68
N HIS A 485 -11.47 41.44 -14.40
CA HIS A 485 -10.08 41.09 -14.08
C HIS A 485 -9.14 41.39 -15.26
N MET A 486 -9.53 41.05 -16.50
CA MET A 486 -8.77 41.37 -17.71
C MET A 486 -8.51 42.87 -17.87
N GLY A 487 -9.47 43.73 -17.49
CA GLY A 487 -9.40 45.18 -17.67
C GLY A 487 -8.65 45.94 -16.58
N VAL A 488 -8.24 45.29 -15.49
CA VAL A 488 -7.56 45.94 -14.36
C VAL A 488 -6.04 46.00 -14.61
N ALA A 489 -5.48 47.21 -14.56
CA ALA A 489 -4.06 47.46 -14.83
C ALA A 489 -3.10 46.65 -13.94
N ALA A 490 -3.44 46.40 -12.67
CA ALA A 490 -2.62 45.59 -11.77
C ALA A 490 -2.45 44.15 -12.30
N HIS A 491 -3.54 43.49 -12.70
CA HIS A 491 -3.50 42.13 -13.24
C HIS A 491 -2.85 42.06 -14.62
N GLN A 492 -2.97 43.13 -15.42
CA GLN A 492 -2.24 43.26 -16.68
C GLN A 492 -0.74 43.37 -16.46
N ASN A 493 -0.31 44.08 -15.41
CA ASN A 493 1.11 44.20 -15.06
C ASN A 493 1.69 42.86 -14.57
N GLU A 494 0.91 42.05 -13.84
CA GLU A 494 1.32 40.71 -13.37
C GLU A 494 1.67 39.75 -14.51
N VAL A 495 1.07 39.93 -15.70
CA VAL A 495 1.30 39.07 -16.87
C VAL A 495 2.14 39.73 -17.96
N ALA A 496 2.51 41.00 -17.79
CA ALA A 496 3.14 41.81 -18.84
C ALA A 496 4.47 41.23 -19.33
N GLU A 497 5.19 40.53 -18.46
CA GLU A 497 6.46 39.89 -18.81
C GLU A 497 6.31 38.77 -19.85
N HIS A 498 5.15 38.12 -19.90
CA HIS A 498 4.82 37.07 -20.85
C HIS A 498 4.45 37.64 -22.24
N CYS A 499 4.15 38.94 -22.31
CA CYS A 499 3.70 39.63 -23.51
C CYS A 499 4.82 40.42 -24.19
N LYS A 500 5.87 39.69 -24.56
CA LYS A 500 6.94 40.10 -25.48
C LYS A 500 6.75 39.40 -26.82
N ASP A 501 7.41 39.83 -27.88
CA ASP A 501 7.26 39.17 -29.18
C ASP A 501 7.79 37.71 -29.17
N ASN A 502 7.73 37.03 -30.32
CA ASN A 502 8.08 35.61 -30.45
C ASN A 502 9.55 35.27 -30.09
N ASN A 503 10.45 36.26 -30.02
CA ASN A 503 11.86 36.08 -29.66
C ASN A 503 12.20 36.63 -28.26
N GLY A 504 11.19 37.05 -27.49
CA GLY A 504 11.40 37.72 -26.21
C GLY A 504 11.88 39.17 -26.37
N THR A 505 11.86 39.72 -27.58
CA THR A 505 12.14 41.12 -27.85
C THR A 505 10.90 41.98 -27.60
N PRO A 506 11.07 43.29 -27.30
CA PRO A 506 9.93 44.20 -27.23
C PRO A 506 9.15 44.20 -28.55
N TRP A 507 7.82 44.29 -28.47
CA TRP A 507 6.98 44.48 -29.64
C TRP A 507 7.50 45.63 -30.52
N GLU A 508 7.33 45.49 -31.84
CA GLU A 508 7.72 46.52 -32.80
C GLU A 508 7.17 47.90 -32.39
N ALA A 509 8.00 48.93 -32.49
CA ALA A 509 7.56 50.27 -32.15
C ALA A 509 6.50 50.74 -33.15
N GLY A 510 5.30 51.04 -32.64
CA GLY A 510 4.22 51.60 -33.44
C GLY A 510 2.87 50.94 -33.20
N PRO A 511 1.82 51.41 -33.89
CA PRO A 511 0.44 51.06 -33.62
C PRO A 511 0.11 49.57 -33.75
N ALA A 512 0.77 48.86 -34.69
CA ALA A 512 0.59 47.42 -34.88
C ALA A 512 1.19 46.61 -33.72
N GLY A 513 2.39 46.98 -33.26
CA GLY A 513 3.00 46.38 -32.07
C GLY A 513 2.22 46.69 -30.79
N ASP A 514 1.75 47.93 -30.62
CA ASP A 514 0.91 48.34 -29.48
C ASP A 514 -0.41 47.55 -29.43
N ALA A 515 -1.04 47.30 -30.59
CA ALA A 515 -2.26 46.51 -30.69
C ALA A 515 -2.04 45.05 -30.27
N ASN A 516 -0.96 44.43 -30.76
CA ASN A 516 -0.63 43.06 -30.41
C ASN A 516 -0.20 42.91 -28.94
N LYS A 517 0.56 43.88 -28.41
CA LYS A 517 0.89 43.93 -26.98
C LYS A 517 -0.37 44.00 -26.12
N THR A 518 -1.32 44.87 -26.49
CA THR A 518 -2.59 45.03 -25.78
C THR A 518 -3.41 43.74 -25.83
N ALA A 519 -3.53 43.12 -27.00
CA ALA A 519 -4.24 41.86 -27.16
C ALA A 519 -3.62 40.72 -26.34
N CYS A 520 -2.30 40.58 -26.37
CA CYS A 520 -1.59 39.61 -25.54
C CYS A 520 -1.90 39.81 -24.05
N THR A 521 -1.76 41.03 -23.56
CA THR A 521 -1.94 41.34 -22.14
C THR A 521 -3.36 41.03 -21.65
N LEU A 522 -4.38 41.35 -22.46
CA LEU A 522 -5.77 41.02 -22.12
C LEU A 522 -6.01 39.51 -22.08
N VAL A 523 -5.52 38.76 -23.08
CA VAL A 523 -5.64 37.30 -23.13
C VAL A 523 -4.91 36.65 -21.93
N ALA A 524 -3.67 37.05 -21.69
CA ALA A 524 -2.87 36.56 -20.57
C ALA A 524 -3.51 36.89 -19.21
N ALA A 525 -4.08 38.08 -19.03
CA ALA A 525 -4.80 38.45 -17.81
C ALA A 525 -6.09 37.64 -17.62
N GLY A 526 -6.76 37.25 -18.71
CA GLY A 526 -7.91 36.34 -18.68
C GLY A 526 -7.52 34.93 -18.25
N LEU A 527 -6.44 34.40 -18.83
CA LEU A 527 -5.85 33.12 -18.42
C LEU A 527 -5.39 33.15 -16.95
N HIS A 528 -4.80 34.26 -16.50
CA HIS A 528 -4.43 34.46 -15.10
C HIS A 528 -5.64 34.42 -14.17
N ARG A 529 -6.76 35.02 -14.58
CA ARG A 529 -8.00 34.90 -13.80
C ARG A 529 -8.44 33.45 -13.69
N ILE A 530 -8.39 32.69 -14.79
CA ILE A 530 -8.79 31.28 -14.84
C ILE A 530 -7.92 30.42 -13.91
N SER A 531 -6.59 30.54 -13.97
CA SER A 531 -5.68 29.77 -13.09
C SER A 531 -5.81 30.13 -11.62
N SER A 532 -6.28 31.35 -11.33
CA SER A 532 -6.51 31.83 -9.96
C SER A 532 -7.85 31.37 -9.38
N ILE A 533 -8.72 30.70 -10.15
CA ILE A 533 -9.97 30.12 -9.62
C ILE A 533 -9.60 28.87 -8.82
N GLN A 534 -9.63 29.00 -7.49
CA GLN A 534 -9.40 27.89 -6.56
C GLN A 534 -10.47 27.84 -5.48
N HIS A 535 -10.99 26.64 -5.21
CA HIS A 535 -12.01 26.40 -4.19
C HIS A 535 -11.48 25.59 -3.02
N LYS A 536 -12.05 25.82 -1.84
CA LYS A 536 -11.74 25.08 -0.62
C LYS A 536 -12.98 24.35 -0.11
N TYR A 537 -12.75 23.21 0.53
CA TYR A 537 -13.83 22.44 1.13
C TYR A 537 -14.38 23.15 2.37
N LYS A 538 -15.70 23.23 2.47
CA LYS A 538 -16.42 23.63 3.68
C LYS A 538 -17.78 22.95 3.68
N LYS A 539 -18.21 22.44 4.83
CA LYS A 539 -19.49 21.73 4.97
C LYS A 539 -20.69 22.63 4.64
N ASP A 540 -20.61 23.90 5.03
CA ASP A 540 -21.61 24.92 4.76
C ASP A 540 -21.12 25.87 3.66
N ASN A 541 -21.97 26.16 2.67
CA ASN A 541 -21.68 27.10 1.58
C ASN A 541 -21.75 28.54 2.11
N VAL A 542 -20.70 29.00 2.79
CA VAL A 542 -20.68 30.32 3.43
C VAL A 542 -20.09 31.40 2.51
N THR A 543 -19.28 31.04 1.50
CA THR A 543 -18.62 32.01 0.60
C THR A 543 -18.51 31.51 -0.85
N PRO A 544 -18.28 32.39 -1.86
CA PRO A 544 -18.15 31.98 -3.26
C PRO A 544 -16.99 31.03 -3.59
N THR A 545 -16.01 30.89 -2.70
CA THR A 545 -14.79 30.07 -2.87
C THR A 545 -14.69 28.91 -1.88
N GLU A 546 -15.67 28.76 -0.98
CA GLU A 546 -15.75 27.67 -0.02
C GLU A 546 -17.06 26.92 -0.19
N ASN A 547 -17.00 25.64 -0.55
CA ASN A 547 -18.20 24.85 -0.78
C ASN A 547 -17.98 23.36 -0.49
N ASN A 548 -19.06 22.59 -0.53
CA ASN A 548 -19.05 21.16 -0.21
C ASN A 548 -18.56 20.25 -1.35
N ASN A 549 -18.37 20.78 -2.57
CA ASN A 549 -17.84 20.07 -3.74
C ASN A 549 -16.83 20.96 -4.51
N PRO A 550 -15.73 21.42 -3.86
CA PRO A 550 -14.79 22.38 -4.41
C PRO A 550 -14.18 21.95 -5.75
N PHE A 551 -13.92 20.66 -5.95
CA PHE A 551 -13.27 20.16 -7.17
C PHE A 551 -14.16 20.41 -8.40
N ASP A 552 -15.40 19.92 -8.34
CA ASP A 552 -16.38 20.09 -9.43
C ASP A 552 -16.77 21.57 -9.63
N HIS A 553 -16.85 22.36 -8.56
CA HIS A 553 -17.14 23.80 -8.65
C HIS A 553 -16.01 24.56 -9.34
N GLN A 554 -14.76 24.21 -9.04
CA GLN A 554 -13.60 24.79 -9.67
C GLN A 554 -13.55 24.44 -11.15
N GLU A 555 -13.70 23.15 -11.49
CA GLU A 555 -13.74 22.65 -12.88
C GLU A 555 -14.77 23.40 -13.72
N PHE A 556 -16.01 23.47 -13.23
CA PHE A 556 -17.11 24.20 -13.89
C PHE A 556 -16.77 25.68 -14.09
N GLN A 557 -16.28 26.36 -13.06
CA GLN A 557 -16.00 27.79 -13.14
C GLN A 557 -14.85 28.09 -14.08
N GLN A 558 -13.80 27.28 -14.07
CA GLN A 558 -12.68 27.43 -15.01
C GLN A 558 -13.16 27.18 -16.45
N LEU A 559 -13.95 26.14 -16.72
CA LEU A 559 -14.43 25.83 -18.09
C LEU A 559 -15.36 26.93 -18.63
N VAL A 560 -16.29 27.42 -17.82
CA VAL A 560 -17.16 28.55 -18.21
C VAL A 560 -16.35 29.83 -18.43
N SER A 561 -15.32 30.06 -17.62
CA SER A 561 -14.44 31.22 -17.80
C SER A 561 -13.57 31.09 -19.06
N CYS A 562 -13.13 29.88 -19.40
CA CYS A 562 -12.44 29.60 -20.66
C CYS A 562 -13.36 29.81 -21.88
N LEU A 563 -14.62 29.37 -21.80
CA LEU A 563 -15.64 29.66 -22.82
C LEU A 563 -15.79 31.17 -23.02
N TRP A 564 -15.88 31.93 -21.93
CA TRP A 564 -15.98 33.39 -22.01
C TRP A 564 -14.72 34.04 -22.57
N LEU A 565 -13.53 33.54 -22.23
CA LEU A 565 -12.29 34.05 -22.79
C LEU A 565 -12.26 33.84 -24.31
N LYS A 566 -12.63 32.65 -24.80
CA LYS A 566 -12.78 32.38 -26.23
C LYS A 566 -13.75 33.38 -26.89
N ARG A 567 -14.93 33.58 -26.30
CA ARG A 567 -15.91 34.53 -26.82
C ARG A 567 -15.44 35.99 -26.78
N LEU A 568 -14.71 36.40 -25.75
CA LEU A 568 -14.15 37.75 -25.64
C LEU A 568 -13.04 37.98 -26.66
N VAL A 569 -12.21 36.97 -26.95
CA VAL A 569 -11.18 37.03 -27.99
C VAL A 569 -11.81 37.24 -29.37
N GLU A 570 -12.91 36.55 -29.70
CA GLU A 570 -13.64 36.85 -30.95
C GLU A 570 -14.16 38.29 -31.00
N GLU A 571 -14.63 38.82 -29.87
CA GLU A 571 -15.05 40.22 -29.80
C GLU A 571 -13.87 41.19 -29.93
N MET A 572 -12.69 40.84 -29.46
CA MET A 572 -11.46 41.60 -29.71
C MET A 572 -11.13 41.65 -31.21
N GLU A 573 -11.22 40.51 -31.91
CA GLU A 573 -10.96 40.44 -33.35
C GLU A 573 -11.96 41.26 -34.16
N LYS A 574 -13.26 41.17 -33.82
CA LYS A 574 -14.31 41.97 -34.46
C LYS A 574 -14.13 43.47 -34.23
N ARG A 575 -13.72 43.87 -33.02
CA ARG A 575 -13.54 45.28 -32.65
C ARG A 575 -12.21 45.87 -33.16
N SER A 576 -11.19 45.03 -33.40
CA SER A 576 -9.93 45.44 -34.02
C SER A 576 -10.03 45.47 -35.55
N ILE A 577 -10.83 46.42 -36.05
CA ILE A 577 -11.17 46.51 -37.48
C ILE A 577 -9.90 46.73 -38.34
N ILE A 578 -8.96 47.53 -37.87
CA ILE A 578 -7.82 48.01 -38.66
C ILE A 578 -6.56 47.20 -38.34
N CYS A 579 -6.22 47.07 -37.06
CA CYS A 579 -5.02 46.36 -36.62
C CYS A 579 -5.23 44.85 -36.61
N ASP A 580 -4.24 44.10 -37.11
CA ASP A 580 -4.13 42.67 -36.84
C ASP A 580 -3.60 42.44 -35.42
N ILE A 581 -4.33 41.65 -34.65
CA ILE A 581 -4.02 41.31 -33.25
C ILE A 581 -3.75 39.81 -33.06
N SER A 582 -3.75 39.03 -34.16
CA SER A 582 -3.62 37.57 -34.11
C SER A 582 -2.32 37.11 -33.44
N LYS A 583 -1.19 37.80 -33.71
CA LYS A 583 0.10 37.52 -33.06
C LYS A 583 0.03 37.74 -31.56
N GLY A 584 -0.62 38.82 -31.13
CA GLY A 584 -0.84 39.16 -29.73
C GLY A 584 -1.69 38.12 -29.02
N ILE A 585 -2.82 37.72 -29.62
CA ILE A 585 -3.70 36.66 -29.10
C ILE A 585 -2.91 35.36 -28.94
N LYS A 586 -2.22 34.92 -29.99
CA LYS A 586 -1.40 33.69 -29.95
C LYS A 586 -0.36 33.74 -28.83
N LYS A 587 0.35 34.86 -28.70
CA LYS A 587 1.35 35.03 -27.63
C LYS A 587 0.73 34.98 -26.23
N GLY A 588 -0.44 35.62 -26.06
CA GLY A 588 -1.20 35.55 -24.83
C GLY A 588 -1.62 34.12 -24.48
N SER A 589 -2.05 33.33 -25.48
CA SER A 589 -2.37 31.91 -25.33
C SER A 589 -1.16 31.09 -24.88
N GLU A 590 0.00 31.29 -25.54
CA GLU A 590 1.26 30.61 -25.21
C GLU A 590 1.72 30.89 -23.77
N ALA A 591 1.39 32.07 -23.21
CA ALA A 591 1.70 32.42 -21.82
C ALA A 591 1.04 31.49 -20.79
N TRP A 592 0.00 30.73 -21.20
CA TRP A 592 -0.69 29.79 -20.31
C TRP A 592 0.26 28.81 -19.61
N ILE A 593 1.28 28.29 -20.29
CA ILE A 593 2.24 27.32 -19.71
C ILE A 593 2.90 27.88 -18.43
N GLN A 594 3.14 29.19 -18.40
CA GLN A 594 3.78 29.88 -17.28
C GLN A 594 2.72 30.31 -16.24
N ILE A 595 1.58 30.81 -16.71
CA ILE A 595 0.48 31.29 -15.87
C ILE A 595 -0.22 30.16 -15.10
N LYS A 596 -0.33 28.97 -15.69
CA LYS A 596 -1.03 27.81 -15.08
C LYS A 596 -0.37 27.33 -13.80
N GLY A 597 0.93 27.61 -13.60
CA GLY A 597 1.64 27.32 -12.35
C GLY A 597 1.06 28.03 -11.12
N LYS A 598 0.20 29.05 -11.31
CA LYS A 598 -0.58 29.69 -10.23
C LYS A 598 -1.77 28.85 -9.76
N CYS A 599 -2.21 27.86 -10.55
CA CYS A 599 -3.20 26.89 -10.12
C CYS A 599 -2.50 25.82 -9.26
N THR A 600 -2.63 25.96 -7.95
CA THR A 600 -1.94 25.13 -6.95
C THR A 600 -2.80 23.99 -6.41
N ARG A 601 -4.07 23.92 -6.82
CA ARG A 601 -5.03 22.92 -6.38
C ARG A 601 -5.80 22.44 -7.60
N GLU A 602 -5.76 21.15 -7.89
CA GLU A 602 -6.54 20.55 -8.97
C GLU A 602 -8.06 20.69 -8.70
N PRO A 603 -8.91 20.78 -9.75
CA PRO A 603 -8.56 20.63 -11.16
C PRO A 603 -8.03 21.93 -11.77
N CYS A 604 -6.96 21.83 -12.55
CA CYS A 604 -6.37 22.94 -13.30
C CYS A 604 -6.59 22.70 -14.80
N ILE A 605 -7.70 23.19 -15.37
CA ILE A 605 -8.04 22.91 -16.76
C ILE A 605 -7.01 23.51 -17.73
N ASP A 606 -6.80 22.86 -18.86
CA ASP A 606 -6.06 23.45 -19.97
C ASP A 606 -7.00 24.28 -20.87
N CYS A 607 -6.92 25.61 -20.79
CA CYS A 607 -7.71 26.52 -21.62
C CYS A 607 -6.99 26.84 -22.93
N ASN A 608 -7.01 25.89 -23.86
CA ASN A 608 -6.43 26.07 -25.18
C ASN A 608 -7.27 27.05 -26.03
N LEU A 609 -6.65 28.12 -26.55
CA LEU A 609 -7.29 29.10 -27.44
C LEU A 609 -7.04 28.85 -28.93
N ASP A 610 -6.20 27.88 -29.32
CA ASP A 610 -5.98 27.48 -30.72
C ASP A 610 -7.29 27.00 -31.37
N GLU A 611 -8.16 26.40 -30.57
CA GLU A 611 -9.51 25.97 -30.94
C GLU A 611 -10.55 27.06 -30.67
N LEU A 612 -10.28 28.29 -31.11
CA LEU A 612 -11.08 29.48 -30.75
C LEU A 612 -12.55 29.31 -31.12
N HIS A 613 -12.86 28.77 -32.31
CA HIS A 613 -14.21 28.65 -32.84
C HIS A 613 -14.86 27.27 -32.64
N GLN A 614 -14.20 26.32 -31.96
CA GLN A 614 -14.76 24.97 -31.81
C GLN A 614 -15.89 24.88 -30.77
N TYR A 615 -16.26 25.99 -30.12
CA TYR A 615 -17.33 25.99 -29.12
C TYR A 615 -18.70 26.43 -29.65
N GLU A 616 -18.77 26.99 -30.87
CA GLU A 616 -19.96 27.73 -31.32
C GLU A 616 -21.22 26.85 -31.37
N ASP A 617 -21.05 25.62 -31.87
CA ASP A 617 -22.07 24.59 -32.02
C ASP A 617 -22.15 23.65 -30.80
N CYS A 618 -21.53 24.00 -29.66
CA CYS A 618 -21.66 23.18 -28.46
C CYS A 618 -23.13 23.15 -28.00
N GLN A 619 -23.77 21.98 -28.08
CA GLN A 619 -25.02 21.72 -27.37
C GLN A 619 -24.76 21.45 -25.88
N ILE A 620 -24.62 22.50 -25.06
CA ILE A 620 -24.22 22.37 -23.65
C ILE A 620 -25.34 21.86 -22.73
N VAL A 621 -26.60 22.09 -23.10
CA VAL A 621 -27.81 21.61 -22.41
C VAL A 621 -28.89 21.30 -23.47
N LYS A 622 -29.92 20.53 -23.10
CA LYS A 622 -30.93 20.04 -24.07
C LYS A 622 -31.65 21.16 -24.81
N ASP A 623 -31.96 22.26 -24.13
CA ASP A 623 -32.68 23.43 -24.64
C ASP A 623 -31.77 24.46 -25.36
N VAL A 624 -30.48 24.15 -25.53
CA VAL A 624 -29.50 25.00 -26.20
C VAL A 624 -28.81 24.20 -27.29
N PRO A 625 -29.35 24.17 -28.53
CA PRO A 625 -28.71 23.45 -29.63
C PRO A 625 -27.30 23.97 -29.91
N ASN A 626 -27.11 25.30 -29.89
CA ASN A 626 -25.83 25.98 -30.05
C ASN A 626 -25.66 27.01 -28.92
N VAL A 627 -24.50 27.03 -28.26
CA VAL A 627 -24.25 27.92 -27.12
C VAL A 627 -24.03 29.37 -27.55
N LYS A 628 -23.42 29.62 -28.71
CA LYS A 628 -23.04 30.99 -29.14
C LYS A 628 -24.21 31.98 -29.16
N PRO A 629 -25.38 31.68 -29.76
CA PRO A 629 -26.54 32.57 -29.73
C PRO A 629 -27.05 32.90 -28.31
N LYS A 630 -26.75 32.05 -27.32
CA LYS A 630 -27.11 32.30 -25.92
C LYS A 630 -26.10 33.19 -25.19
N LEU A 631 -24.85 33.26 -25.65
CA LEU A 631 -23.82 34.14 -25.09
C LEU A 631 -24.00 35.60 -25.54
N GLU A 632 -24.50 35.84 -26.76
CA GLU A 632 -24.64 37.19 -27.33
C GLU A 632 -25.52 38.14 -26.49
N PRO A 633 -26.72 37.74 -26.02
CA PRO A 633 -27.53 38.59 -25.15
C PRO A 633 -26.85 38.94 -23.83
N LEU A 634 -25.95 38.08 -23.33
CA LEU A 634 -25.24 38.33 -22.07
C LEU A 634 -24.09 39.34 -22.26
N LEU A 635 -23.44 39.36 -23.42
CA LEU A 635 -22.47 40.38 -23.81
C LEU A 635 -23.13 41.76 -24.02
N ALA A 636 -24.33 41.77 -24.61
CA ALA A 636 -25.06 43.00 -24.90
C ALA A 636 -25.94 43.50 -23.73
N GLY A 637 -26.19 42.65 -22.73
CA GLY A 637 -27.04 42.95 -21.58
C GLY A 637 -26.30 43.63 -20.44
N GLU A 638 -26.59 43.23 -19.20
CA GLU A 638 -26.08 43.91 -17.98
C GLU A 638 -24.54 43.99 -17.91
N LYS A 639 -23.82 42.99 -18.44
CA LYS A 639 -22.35 42.98 -18.39
C LYS A 639 -21.69 43.74 -19.54
N LYS A 640 -22.47 44.37 -20.42
CA LYS A 640 -21.97 45.17 -21.54
C LYS A 640 -20.98 46.24 -21.10
N ALA A 641 -21.24 46.96 -20.02
CA ALA A 641 -20.34 47.99 -19.53
C ALA A 641 -18.96 47.42 -19.11
N ASN A 642 -18.94 46.25 -18.47
CA ASN A 642 -17.70 45.56 -18.11
C ASN A 642 -16.93 45.16 -19.37
N VAL A 643 -17.62 44.52 -20.34
CA VAL A 643 -17.02 44.07 -21.60
C VAL A 643 -16.47 45.25 -22.40
N ASP A 644 -17.27 46.30 -22.58
CA ASP A 644 -16.87 47.48 -23.35
C ASP A 644 -15.69 48.20 -22.69
N LYS A 645 -15.71 48.38 -21.36
CA LYS A 645 -14.58 48.98 -20.64
C LYS A 645 -13.29 48.17 -20.77
N THR A 646 -13.39 46.85 -20.77
CA THR A 646 -12.23 45.96 -20.93
C THR A 646 -11.69 45.97 -22.36
N LEU A 647 -12.58 45.93 -23.35
CA LEU A 647 -12.21 45.90 -24.77
C LEU A 647 -11.93 47.30 -25.36
N ASP A 648 -12.22 48.37 -24.63
CA ASP A 648 -11.90 49.75 -25.00
C ASP A 648 -10.42 49.95 -25.32
N ALA A 649 -9.53 49.19 -24.67
CA ALA A 649 -8.10 49.23 -24.94
C ALA A 649 -7.78 48.80 -26.40
N ILE A 650 -8.52 47.84 -26.94
CA ILE A 650 -8.36 47.37 -28.32
C ILE A 650 -8.87 48.43 -29.30
N THR A 651 -10.05 48.99 -29.04
CA THR A 651 -10.65 49.98 -29.95
C THR A 651 -9.91 51.32 -29.90
N LYS A 652 -9.37 51.72 -28.74
CA LYS A 652 -8.62 52.97 -28.55
C LYS A 652 -7.14 52.86 -28.90
N THR A 653 -6.65 51.68 -29.27
CA THR A 653 -5.28 51.57 -29.77
C THR A 653 -5.12 52.49 -30.99
N LYS A 654 -4.01 53.23 -31.07
CA LYS A 654 -3.81 54.33 -32.03
C LYS A 654 -4.19 53.95 -33.46
N GLY A 655 -3.79 52.78 -33.95
CA GLY A 655 -4.11 52.35 -35.32
C GLY A 655 -5.60 52.11 -35.59
N ASN A 656 -6.41 51.83 -34.55
CA ASN A 656 -7.86 51.64 -34.66
C ASN A 656 -8.66 52.95 -34.48
N ALA A 657 -8.18 53.91 -33.69
CA ALA A 657 -8.94 55.12 -33.30
C ALA A 657 -8.39 56.46 -33.83
N ASP A 658 -7.15 56.52 -34.32
CA ASP A 658 -6.51 57.78 -34.70
C ASP A 658 -7.13 58.40 -35.96
N SER A 659 -7.28 59.72 -35.96
CA SER A 659 -7.83 60.48 -37.09
C SER A 659 -6.84 60.63 -38.26
N SER A 660 -5.55 60.44 -38.00
CA SER A 660 -4.48 60.48 -38.99
C SER A 660 -4.34 59.16 -39.74
N LEU A 661 -3.99 59.25 -41.03
CA LEU A 661 -3.94 58.11 -41.92
C LEU A 661 -2.74 57.19 -41.64
N CYS A 662 -1.60 57.73 -41.20
CA CYS A 662 -0.35 56.96 -41.05
C CYS A 662 -0.45 55.81 -40.03
N PRO A 663 -0.96 56.01 -38.79
CA PRO A 663 -1.13 54.91 -37.84
C PRO A 663 -2.08 53.82 -38.33
N ARG A 664 -3.13 54.21 -39.06
CA ARG A 664 -4.10 53.28 -39.65
C ARG A 664 -3.45 52.45 -40.75
N LEU A 665 -2.66 53.08 -41.62
CA LEU A 665 -1.91 52.38 -42.69
C LEU A 665 -0.89 51.39 -42.13
N GLN A 666 -0.19 51.73 -41.03
CA GLN A 666 0.74 50.81 -40.37
C GLN A 666 0.03 49.53 -39.88
N CYS A 667 -1.14 49.68 -39.25
CA CYS A 667 -1.95 48.53 -38.83
C CYS A 667 -2.52 47.73 -40.01
N LEU A 668 -3.01 48.41 -41.06
CA LEU A 668 -3.52 47.77 -42.27
C LEU A 668 -2.44 46.98 -43.00
N ALA A 669 -1.21 47.51 -43.07
CA ALA A 669 -0.09 46.82 -43.71
C ALA A 669 0.18 45.48 -43.02
N SER A 670 0.28 45.46 -41.69
CA SER A 670 0.45 44.21 -40.92
C SER A 670 -0.71 43.23 -41.12
N LYS A 671 -1.94 43.73 -41.20
CA LYS A 671 -3.14 42.90 -41.45
C LYS A 671 -3.17 42.30 -42.85
N VAL A 672 -2.78 43.06 -43.87
CA VAL A 672 -2.66 42.56 -45.25
C VAL A 672 -1.59 41.47 -45.35
N GLU A 673 -0.44 41.67 -44.70
CA GLU A 673 0.62 40.65 -44.68
C GLU A 673 0.18 39.37 -43.96
N ALA A 674 -0.54 39.49 -42.84
CA ALA A 674 -1.11 38.33 -42.15
C ALA A 674 -2.10 37.54 -43.04
N LEU A 675 -2.99 38.25 -43.75
CA LEU A 675 -3.95 37.62 -44.68
C LEU A 675 -3.25 36.93 -45.86
N LYS A 676 -2.16 37.51 -46.40
CA LYS A 676 -1.35 36.86 -47.45
C LYS A 676 -0.76 35.55 -46.94
N ALA A 677 -0.22 35.52 -45.72
CA ALA A 677 0.36 34.32 -45.13
C ALA A 677 -0.70 33.22 -44.91
N GLN A 678 -1.92 33.58 -44.52
CA GLN A 678 -3.04 32.63 -44.39
C GLN A 678 -3.47 32.05 -45.75
N GLY A 679 -3.52 32.87 -46.80
CA GLY A 679 -3.86 32.41 -48.16
C GLY A 679 -2.80 31.52 -48.81
N GLN A 680 -1.54 31.59 -48.38
CA GLN A 680 -0.47 30.70 -48.84
C GLN A 680 -0.51 29.33 -48.14
N ASN A 681 -0.86 29.28 -46.85
CA ASN A 681 -1.00 28.02 -46.10
C ASN A 681 -2.28 27.24 -46.45
N ALA A 682 -3.29 27.87 -47.07
CA ALA A 682 -4.50 27.18 -47.54
C ALA A 682 -4.32 26.53 -48.94
N ASN A 683 -3.22 26.82 -49.63
CA ASN A 683 -2.89 26.32 -50.97
C ASN A 683 -1.70 25.33 -50.98
N ALA A 684 -1.19 24.97 -49.80
CA ALA A 684 -0.20 23.91 -49.56
C ALA A 684 -0.86 22.82 -48.71
#